data_AF-A0A409VGS6-F1
#
_entry.id   AF-A0A409VGS6-F1
#
_cell.length_a   1.000
_cell.length_b   1.000
_cell.length_c   1.000
_cell.angle_alpha   90.00
_cell.angle_beta   90.00
_cell.angle_gamma   90.00
#
_symmetry.space_group_name_H-M   'P 1'
#
loop_
_entity.id
_entity.type
_entity.pdbx_description
1 polymer ?
#
loop_
_entity_poly.entity_id
_entity_poly.type
_entity_poly.pdbx_seq_one_letter_code
_entity_poly.pdbx_strand_id
1 'polypeptide(L)'
;KSGDLEVEEVPFNIDSLRRQLASLTEARKFFDQDLHVRQRQLETSGYELAVEQLEHSIKSREEKGVQDSNALHCTDIQAWMWEWHQKLQVKLKETILRIKADKDNHSIAVAPYLTLLKPEKLSLITIFEVMRLQGSAGGSQGMKMTRMLISVGKAVESEYKANMCRANNIPFNSTSSDGDNASSKIDPNRFFTDMGYKHLHQRRVAAAQTMEDGEAWTASWTPAVRSRVGAVLVEALMDVAQVVRTKVDPTTNERLSESQPAFYSAYEYVRGQKLGVLKLNPAVSERIAKDKVGRTIHPRHLPMLVPPKPWVNYDDGGYLFSKSSAMRFKDSYEQEIYLKQATAAGSVEMVYAGLDVLGSTPWKINRPIFDIVVQVWNSGERMGKMPPATYDEPEPVLAEELIDDLEERSNHILRHRQWMQNRANNHSDRCSVNYKVEIARAFLADTFYLPHNVDFRGRAYPIPPHLSHIGDDLSRGLLLFAEAKPLGERGFRWLKIHLANLYGYDKANFDERVEWVDKHIDNIIESAENPLEGSRWWLKADDPWQCLATCMELRNALALPDPTQYCSPLPVHQDGTCNGLQHYAALGGDEQGAMQVNLAAADRPSDVYSHVGRAVEKLIEEEAAAGDAIAKLLKGKISRKVVKQTVMTTVYGVTFVGAREQIEGQLRDRGDVPEEHCWTAASYLAHKVLACIGDTFTGAKAIQTWLTLCARLISKSIPGERLGLVKSIADAASSASENGSVANTTPTSLTPVTRSQVKKQQMTSVIWTTALGLPIVQPYRKIARKQIMTAVQSIFIADPYAPSEVNSVKQSSAFPPNFVHSLDATHMMLSALECKNRGLTFAAVHDSYWTHPCDIDKMSTIIRDTFIALHSSDVLGKLQAEFRERYKDYVIPLESLGVGSANLVRQLHEAGTRISARPDQVPLLQDLEMLVSQTEDGTTSVRDAIYVPEPPAETKAKAKARSAETEDDVLLVEESEDVDADEAVEAVEDGEEEKPKKKKRPGPKGGPGSRGALSQTKFISLVDLMPPLPEKGTFKVENIKQSPYFFS
;
A
#
# COMPACT_ATOMS: atom_id res chain seq x y z
N LYS A 1 -18.87 -48.01 -20.72
CA LYS A 1 -19.29 -46.65 -21.13
C LYS A 1 -18.34 -45.69 -20.46
N SER A 2 -17.22 -45.43 -21.13
CA SER A 2 -16.22 -44.43 -20.78
C SER A 2 -16.80 -43.06 -21.14
N GLY A 3 -17.17 -42.28 -20.12
CA GLY A 3 -17.54 -40.88 -20.30
C GLY A 3 -16.26 -40.07 -20.47
N ASP A 4 -16.21 -39.28 -21.54
CA ASP A 4 -15.19 -38.28 -21.77
C ASP A 4 -15.17 -37.32 -20.58
N LEU A 5 -14.08 -37.35 -19.81
CA LEU A 5 -13.75 -36.28 -18.88
C LEU A 5 -13.43 -35.05 -19.74
N GLU A 6 -14.31 -34.04 -19.72
CA GLU A 6 -14.02 -32.73 -20.26
C GLU A 6 -12.71 -32.23 -19.64
N VAL A 7 -11.67 -32.12 -20.46
CA VAL A 7 -10.38 -31.57 -20.05
C VAL A 7 -10.62 -30.08 -19.80
N GLU A 8 -10.75 -29.68 -18.53
CA GLU A 8 -10.87 -28.28 -18.13
C GLU A 8 -9.78 -27.43 -18.82
N GLU A 9 -10.22 -26.46 -19.64
CA GLU A 9 -9.33 -25.46 -20.24
C GLU A 9 -8.68 -24.63 -19.13
N VAL A 10 -7.41 -24.94 -18.84
CA VAL A 10 -6.60 -24.20 -17.86
C VAL A 10 -6.51 -22.73 -18.28
N PRO A 11 -6.91 -21.77 -17.42
CA PRO A 11 -6.95 -20.37 -17.80
C PRO A 11 -5.59 -19.85 -18.25
N PHE A 12 -5.60 -18.98 -19.24
CA PHE A 12 -4.45 -18.47 -19.95
C PHE A 12 -3.18 -18.20 -19.08
N ASN A 13 -3.29 -17.30 -18.10
CA ASN A 13 -2.16 -16.81 -17.32
C ASN A 13 -1.39 -17.93 -16.61
N ILE A 14 -2.09 -19.02 -16.34
CA ILE A 14 -1.66 -20.15 -15.52
C ILE A 14 -0.94 -21.18 -16.36
N ASP A 15 -1.38 -21.45 -17.60
CA ASP A 15 -0.63 -22.30 -18.52
C ASP A 15 0.69 -21.64 -18.98
N SER A 16 0.69 -20.30 -19.09
CA SER A 16 1.92 -19.52 -19.34
C SER A 16 2.92 -19.63 -18.20
N LEU A 17 2.43 -19.51 -16.96
CA LEU A 17 3.22 -19.71 -15.76
C LEU A 17 3.74 -21.16 -15.72
N ARG A 18 2.89 -22.17 -15.92
CA ARG A 18 3.28 -23.60 -16.01
C ARG A 18 4.44 -23.86 -16.96
N ARG A 19 4.48 -23.22 -18.14
CA ARG A 19 5.58 -23.40 -19.11
C ARG A 19 6.88 -22.69 -18.71
N GLN A 20 6.80 -21.50 -18.12
CA GLN A 20 7.99 -20.85 -17.55
C GLN A 20 8.57 -21.67 -16.40
N LEU A 21 7.71 -22.20 -15.53
CA LEU A 21 8.11 -23.08 -14.44
C LEU A 21 8.57 -24.46 -14.95
N ALA A 22 8.04 -24.92 -16.09
CA ALA A 22 8.55 -26.10 -16.77
C ALA A 22 9.97 -25.88 -17.29
N SER A 23 10.32 -24.68 -17.77
CA SER A 23 11.73 -24.35 -18.07
C SER A 23 12.63 -24.35 -16.82
N LEU A 24 12.11 -24.01 -15.63
CA LEU A 24 12.85 -24.24 -14.36
C LEU A 24 13.06 -25.73 -14.08
N THR A 25 12.04 -26.54 -14.41
CA THR A 25 12.07 -28.01 -14.26
C THR A 25 12.98 -28.67 -15.31
N GLU A 26 13.08 -28.12 -16.51
CA GLU A 26 14.00 -28.56 -17.57
C GLU A 26 15.41 -28.08 -17.30
N ALA A 27 15.62 -26.82 -16.89
CA ALA A 27 16.91 -26.29 -16.48
C ALA A 27 17.49 -27.12 -15.32
N ARG A 28 16.64 -27.65 -14.44
CA ARG A 28 17.05 -28.62 -13.41
C ARG A 28 17.68 -29.88 -14.01
N LYS A 29 17.17 -30.40 -15.14
CA LYS A 29 17.76 -31.59 -15.81
C LYS A 29 19.16 -31.31 -16.38
N PHE A 30 19.48 -30.06 -16.72
CA PHE A 30 20.75 -29.67 -17.34
C PHE A 30 21.76 -29.06 -16.36
N PHE A 31 21.29 -28.34 -15.33
CA PHE A 31 22.11 -27.57 -14.39
C PHE A 31 21.82 -27.97 -12.93
N ASP A 32 21.66 -29.27 -12.66
CA ASP A 32 21.23 -29.80 -11.36
C ASP A 32 22.13 -29.37 -10.17
N GLN A 33 23.38 -28.96 -10.44
CA GLN A 33 24.35 -28.54 -9.43
C GLN A 33 24.56 -27.02 -9.30
N ASP A 34 24.11 -26.19 -10.26
CA ASP A 34 24.39 -24.74 -10.26
C ASP A 34 23.11 -23.89 -10.12
N LEU A 35 22.73 -23.63 -8.87
CA LEU A 35 21.59 -22.79 -8.51
C LEU A 35 21.75 -21.34 -8.98
N HIS A 36 22.99 -20.82 -9.09
CA HIS A 36 23.23 -19.44 -9.51
C HIS A 36 22.92 -19.24 -11.00
N VAL A 37 23.26 -20.21 -11.84
CA VAL A 37 22.89 -20.19 -13.26
C VAL A 37 21.38 -20.29 -13.44
N ARG A 38 20.71 -21.17 -12.67
CA ARG A 38 19.23 -21.27 -12.67
C ARG A 38 18.57 -19.95 -12.23
N GLN A 39 19.10 -19.30 -11.19
CA GLN A 39 18.62 -17.98 -10.76
C GLN A 39 18.85 -16.91 -11.83
N ARG A 40 20.02 -16.89 -12.47
CA ARG A 40 20.31 -15.96 -13.58
C ARG A 40 19.33 -16.14 -14.72
N GLN A 41 19.03 -17.39 -15.09
CA GLN A 41 18.02 -17.67 -16.09
C GLN A 41 16.67 -17.14 -15.64
N LEU A 42 16.22 -17.42 -14.41
CA LEU A 42 14.95 -16.92 -13.87
C LEU A 42 14.83 -15.39 -13.95
N GLU A 43 15.89 -14.64 -13.61
CA GLU A 43 15.87 -13.17 -13.67
C GLU A 43 16.05 -12.58 -15.08
N THR A 44 16.81 -13.23 -15.96
CA THR A 44 17.11 -12.75 -17.33
C THR A 44 16.03 -13.16 -18.34
N SER A 45 15.34 -14.26 -18.07
CA SER A 45 14.37 -14.93 -18.95
C SER A 45 13.05 -14.18 -19.21
N GLY A 46 12.86 -12.97 -18.70
CA GLY A 46 11.58 -12.27 -18.86
C GLY A 46 11.21 -11.95 -20.31
N TYR A 47 12.09 -11.23 -21.01
CA TYR A 47 11.81 -10.74 -22.37
C TYR A 47 12.46 -11.59 -23.47
N GLU A 48 13.66 -12.12 -23.25
CA GLU A 48 14.38 -12.91 -24.27
C GLU A 48 13.73 -14.28 -24.47
N LEU A 49 13.39 -14.95 -23.37
CA LEU A 49 12.59 -16.18 -23.42
C LEU A 49 11.26 -15.87 -24.13
N ALA A 50 10.60 -14.72 -23.84
CA ALA A 50 9.33 -14.25 -24.43
C ALA A 50 9.33 -14.31 -25.96
N VAL A 51 10.41 -13.81 -26.53
CA VAL A 51 10.68 -13.80 -27.98
C VAL A 51 10.95 -15.21 -28.49
N GLU A 52 11.87 -15.96 -27.86
CA GLU A 52 12.28 -17.28 -28.33
C GLU A 52 11.12 -18.30 -28.40
N GLN A 53 10.18 -18.28 -27.45
CA GLN A 53 9.04 -19.20 -27.55
C GLN A 53 7.93 -18.71 -28.49
N LEU A 54 7.78 -17.41 -28.73
CA LEU A 54 6.90 -16.94 -29.82
C LEU A 54 7.44 -17.48 -31.15
N GLU A 55 8.75 -17.35 -31.38
CA GLU A 55 9.42 -17.90 -32.55
C GLU A 55 9.32 -19.43 -32.63
N HIS A 56 9.54 -20.14 -31.53
CA HIS A 56 9.49 -21.61 -31.48
C HIS A 56 8.07 -22.16 -31.68
N SER A 57 7.06 -21.56 -31.05
CA SER A 57 5.66 -21.99 -31.19
C SER A 57 5.16 -21.82 -32.63
N ILE A 58 5.65 -20.80 -33.32
CA ILE A 58 5.36 -20.54 -34.73
C ILE A 58 6.13 -21.50 -35.64
N LYS A 59 7.44 -21.72 -35.42
CA LYS A 59 8.22 -22.73 -36.18
C LYS A 59 7.60 -24.11 -36.07
N SER A 60 7.21 -24.52 -34.86
CA SER A 60 6.50 -25.78 -34.64
C SER A 60 5.15 -25.84 -35.38
N ARG A 61 4.52 -24.69 -35.65
CA ARG A 61 3.27 -24.59 -36.42
C ARG A 61 3.50 -24.63 -37.93
N GLU A 62 4.54 -23.97 -38.41
CA GLU A 62 4.99 -24.03 -39.81
C GLU A 62 5.45 -25.46 -40.17
N GLU A 63 6.19 -26.12 -39.28
CA GLU A 63 6.62 -27.51 -39.40
C GLU A 63 5.44 -28.51 -39.37
N LYS A 64 4.37 -28.20 -38.64
CA LYS A 64 3.14 -29.02 -38.58
C LYS A 64 2.22 -28.87 -39.79
N GLY A 65 2.57 -28.05 -40.78
CA GLY A 65 1.95 -28.06 -42.11
C GLY A 65 0.42 -27.91 -42.10
N VAL A 66 -0.11 -26.79 -41.60
CA VAL A 66 -1.56 -26.52 -41.68
C VAL A 66 -1.90 -25.88 -43.02
N GLN A 67 -2.10 -26.71 -44.04
CA GLN A 67 -2.82 -26.35 -45.28
C GLN A 67 -4.32 -26.69 -45.21
N ASP A 68 -4.81 -27.29 -44.11
CA ASP A 68 -6.24 -27.61 -43.97
C ASP A 68 -7.06 -26.40 -43.50
N SER A 69 -7.89 -25.91 -44.42
CA SER A 69 -8.78 -24.75 -44.30
C SER A 69 -9.86 -24.86 -43.21
N ASN A 70 -10.04 -26.02 -42.58
CA ASN A 70 -11.02 -26.22 -41.50
C ASN A 70 -10.46 -26.03 -40.07
N ALA A 71 -9.14 -25.88 -39.90
CA ALA A 71 -8.53 -25.53 -38.61
C ALA A 71 -8.58 -24.02 -38.30
N LEU A 72 -9.09 -23.20 -39.23
CA LEU A 72 -9.13 -21.73 -39.17
C LEU A 72 -10.09 -21.15 -38.11
N HIS A 73 -10.91 -21.98 -37.46
CA HIS A 73 -11.85 -21.53 -36.43
C HIS A 73 -11.26 -21.45 -35.01
N CYS A 74 -10.05 -21.95 -34.78
CA CYS A 74 -9.34 -21.82 -33.49
C CYS A 74 -8.05 -21.01 -33.69
N THR A 75 -8.19 -19.68 -33.70
CA THR A 75 -7.04 -18.78 -33.84
C THR A 75 -6.53 -18.36 -32.47
N ASP A 76 -5.53 -19.07 -31.94
CA ASP A 76 -4.87 -18.68 -30.69
C ASP A 76 -4.50 -17.18 -30.71
N ILE A 77 -4.85 -16.46 -29.66
CA ILE A 77 -4.48 -15.05 -29.43
C ILE A 77 -2.99 -14.72 -29.60
N GLN A 78 -2.08 -15.69 -29.43
CA GLN A 78 -0.65 -15.52 -29.74
C GLN A 78 -0.42 -15.23 -31.23
N ALA A 79 -1.23 -15.81 -32.12
CA ALA A 79 -1.17 -15.55 -33.54
C ALA A 79 -1.56 -14.10 -33.85
N TRP A 80 -2.59 -13.57 -33.18
CA TRP A 80 -2.95 -12.16 -33.29
C TRP A 80 -1.84 -11.24 -32.77
N MET A 81 -1.26 -11.53 -31.60
CA MET A 81 -0.16 -10.74 -31.06
C MET A 81 1.06 -10.70 -31.99
N TRP A 82 1.38 -11.82 -32.65
CA TRP A 82 2.47 -11.87 -33.62
C TRP A 82 2.13 -11.09 -34.89
N GLU A 83 0.92 -11.23 -35.42
CA GLU A 83 0.46 -10.44 -36.57
C GLU A 83 0.50 -8.95 -36.25
N TRP A 84 0.04 -8.55 -35.07
CA TRP A 84 0.14 -7.18 -34.58
C TRP A 84 1.59 -6.75 -34.45
N HIS A 85 2.47 -7.60 -33.92
CA HIS A 85 3.90 -7.32 -33.78
C HIS A 85 4.56 -7.05 -35.14
N GLN A 86 4.37 -7.91 -36.13
CA GLN A 86 4.95 -7.74 -37.47
C GLN A 86 4.49 -6.43 -38.12
N LYS A 87 3.18 -6.15 -38.09
CA LYS A 87 2.63 -4.92 -38.67
C LYS A 87 3.06 -3.68 -37.86
N LEU A 88 3.13 -3.79 -36.53
CA LEU A 88 3.54 -2.69 -35.65
C LEU A 88 5.02 -2.34 -35.84
N GLN A 89 5.90 -3.31 -36.08
CA GLN A 89 7.30 -3.02 -36.40
C GLN A 89 7.44 -2.10 -37.63
N VAL A 90 6.69 -2.40 -38.70
CA VAL A 90 6.69 -1.62 -39.94
C VAL A 90 6.14 -0.22 -39.66
N LYS A 91 4.98 -0.14 -39.00
CA LYS A 91 4.36 1.13 -38.63
C LYS A 91 5.26 1.98 -37.74
N LEU A 92 5.94 1.40 -36.74
CA LEU A 92 6.85 2.13 -35.86
C LEU A 92 8.08 2.66 -36.62
N LYS A 93 8.62 1.90 -37.58
CA LYS A 93 9.70 2.40 -38.45
C LYS A 93 9.26 3.64 -39.23
N GLU A 94 8.07 3.59 -39.82
CA GLU A 94 7.48 4.73 -40.55
C GLU A 94 7.19 5.92 -39.63
N THR A 95 6.58 5.67 -38.47
CA THR A 95 6.24 6.70 -37.47
C THR A 95 7.48 7.38 -36.92
N ILE A 96 8.55 6.65 -36.60
CA ILE A 96 9.83 7.22 -36.13
C ILE A 96 10.46 8.09 -37.22
N LEU A 97 10.41 7.66 -38.49
CA LEU A 97 10.92 8.46 -39.61
C LEU A 97 10.08 9.72 -39.82
N ARG A 98 8.75 9.63 -39.74
CA ARG A 98 7.84 10.77 -39.82
C ARG A 98 8.12 11.78 -38.70
N ILE A 99 8.19 11.32 -37.45
CA ILE A 99 8.44 12.17 -36.28
C ILE A 99 9.81 12.86 -36.37
N LYS A 100 10.82 12.21 -36.96
CA LYS A 100 12.13 12.85 -37.21
C LYS A 100 12.09 13.92 -38.30
N ALA A 101 11.22 13.75 -39.31
CA ALA A 101 11.06 14.71 -40.40
C ALA A 101 10.17 15.90 -40.01
N ASP A 102 9.31 15.70 -39.01
CA ASP A 102 8.34 16.69 -38.56
C ASP A 102 9.00 17.81 -37.75
N LYS A 103 8.61 19.06 -38.02
CA LYS A 103 9.18 20.26 -37.37
C LYS A 103 8.39 20.73 -36.15
N ASP A 104 7.34 20.02 -35.78
CA ASP A 104 6.49 20.38 -34.65
C ASP A 104 7.18 20.20 -33.29
N ASN A 105 7.10 21.23 -32.45
CA ASN A 105 7.82 21.32 -31.17
C ASN A 105 7.51 20.16 -30.20
N HIS A 106 6.30 19.57 -30.31
CA HIS A 106 5.88 18.43 -29.49
C HIS A 106 6.38 17.08 -30.00
N SER A 107 6.44 16.87 -31.32
CA SER A 107 6.91 15.64 -31.97
C SER A 107 8.44 15.52 -31.88
N ILE A 108 9.15 16.64 -32.08
CA ILE A 108 10.62 16.70 -31.93
C ILE A 108 11.07 16.28 -30.53
N ALA A 109 10.32 16.65 -29.48
CA ALA A 109 10.69 16.36 -28.10
C ALA A 109 10.66 14.86 -27.75
N VAL A 110 9.91 14.04 -28.51
CA VAL A 110 9.75 12.59 -28.26
C VAL A 110 10.70 11.76 -29.15
N ALA A 111 11.12 12.31 -30.29
CA ALA A 111 11.95 11.62 -31.28
C ALA A 111 13.23 10.96 -30.71
N PRO A 112 14.02 11.62 -29.83
CA PRO A 112 15.23 11.01 -29.28
C PRO A 112 14.93 9.73 -28.49
N TYR A 113 13.86 9.75 -27.70
CA TYR A 113 13.49 8.64 -26.82
C TYR A 113 13.02 7.39 -27.58
N LEU A 114 12.33 7.57 -28.71
CA LEU A 114 11.88 6.46 -29.56
C LEU A 114 13.03 5.79 -30.34
N THR A 115 14.20 6.43 -30.44
CA THR A 115 15.37 5.88 -31.14
C THR A 115 16.34 5.09 -30.27
N LEU A 116 16.11 5.09 -28.95
CA LEU A 116 17.00 4.44 -27.98
C LEU A 116 16.92 2.91 -28.04
N LEU A 117 15.80 2.37 -28.50
CA LEU A 117 15.58 0.93 -28.69
C LEU A 117 15.20 0.63 -30.14
N LYS A 118 15.48 -0.59 -30.57
CA LYS A 118 15.08 -1.07 -31.89
C LYS A 118 13.54 -1.19 -31.98
N PRO A 119 12.91 -0.89 -33.14
CA PRO A 119 11.45 -1.00 -33.33
C PRO A 119 10.88 -2.39 -33.02
N GLU A 120 11.68 -3.44 -33.23
CA GLU A 120 11.34 -4.82 -32.89
C GLU A 120 11.12 -4.98 -31.37
N LYS A 121 12.00 -4.39 -30.54
CA LYS A 121 11.81 -4.42 -29.08
C LYS A 121 10.65 -3.51 -28.63
N LEU A 122 10.51 -2.33 -29.22
CA LEU A 122 9.45 -1.37 -28.85
C LEU A 122 8.04 -1.95 -29.10
N SER A 123 7.84 -2.62 -30.23
CA SER A 123 6.55 -3.25 -30.56
C SER A 123 6.16 -4.34 -29.57
N LEU A 124 7.09 -5.22 -29.19
CA LEU A 124 6.85 -6.26 -28.18
C LEU A 124 6.52 -5.69 -26.82
N ILE A 125 7.34 -4.74 -26.33
CA ILE A 125 7.11 -4.09 -25.03
C ILE A 125 5.71 -3.48 -25.00
N THR A 126 5.29 -2.82 -26.07
CA THR A 126 3.97 -2.18 -26.16
C THR A 126 2.83 -3.21 -26.09
N ILE A 127 2.91 -4.27 -26.90
CA ILE A 127 1.86 -5.31 -26.93
C ILE A 127 1.76 -6.01 -25.57
N PHE A 128 2.88 -6.43 -24.98
CA PHE A 128 2.88 -7.12 -23.70
C PHE A 128 2.37 -6.24 -22.55
N GLU A 129 2.77 -4.96 -22.52
CA GLU A 129 2.38 -4.04 -21.47
C GLU A 129 0.87 -3.72 -21.51
N VAL A 130 0.31 -3.51 -22.71
CA VAL A 130 -1.12 -3.26 -22.91
C VAL A 130 -1.93 -4.49 -22.53
N MET A 131 -1.53 -5.67 -23.00
CA MET A 131 -2.23 -6.91 -22.67
C MET A 131 -2.17 -7.23 -21.16
N ARG A 132 -1.08 -6.87 -20.47
CA ARG A 132 -0.94 -7.05 -19.02
C ARG A 132 -1.88 -6.17 -18.19
N LEU A 133 -2.13 -4.93 -18.61
CA LEU A 133 -2.87 -3.96 -17.80
C LEU A 133 -4.39 -4.14 -17.86
N GLN A 134 -4.89 -5.17 -18.55
CA GLN A 134 -6.30 -5.51 -18.58
C GLN A 134 -6.82 -5.83 -17.17
N GLY A 135 -8.03 -5.38 -16.85
CA GLY A 135 -8.71 -5.69 -15.58
C GLY A 135 -8.29 -4.83 -14.39
N SER A 136 -7.29 -3.95 -14.56
CA SER A 136 -6.75 -3.11 -13.48
C SER A 136 -7.61 -1.88 -13.10
N ALA A 137 -8.78 -1.68 -13.72
CA ALA A 137 -9.56 -0.46 -13.59
C ALA A 137 -10.93 -0.59 -12.89
N GLY A 138 -11.26 -1.75 -12.30
CA GLY A 138 -12.51 -1.92 -11.54
C GLY A 138 -13.81 -1.87 -12.35
N GLY A 139 -13.75 -1.55 -13.64
CA GLY A 139 -14.85 -1.67 -14.60
C GLY A 139 -14.82 -3.02 -15.33
N SER A 140 -15.99 -3.54 -15.70
CA SER A 140 -16.16 -4.90 -16.20
C SER A 140 -15.31 -5.23 -17.45
N GLN A 141 -14.88 -4.25 -18.25
CA GLN A 141 -13.96 -4.43 -19.38
C GLN A 141 -13.20 -3.13 -19.74
N GLY A 142 -11.96 -2.94 -19.25
CA GLY A 142 -11.09 -1.84 -19.69
C GLY A 142 -9.90 -1.53 -18.77
N MET A 143 -9.03 -0.60 -19.18
CA MET A 143 -7.92 -0.08 -18.38
C MET A 143 -7.86 1.45 -18.40
N LYS A 144 -7.45 2.07 -17.29
CA LYS A 144 -7.25 3.54 -17.20
C LYS A 144 -6.14 3.96 -18.16
N MET A 145 -6.44 4.84 -19.12
CA MET A 145 -5.50 5.23 -20.17
C MET A 145 -4.21 5.86 -19.59
N THR A 146 -4.33 6.75 -18.61
CA THR A 146 -3.18 7.40 -17.95
C THR A 146 -2.16 6.39 -17.42
N ARG A 147 -2.65 5.35 -16.73
CA ARG A 147 -1.80 4.31 -16.12
C ARG A 147 -1.07 3.52 -17.20
N MET A 148 -1.79 3.13 -18.26
CA MET A 148 -1.22 2.39 -19.38
C MET A 148 -0.12 3.16 -20.10
N LEU A 149 -0.36 4.42 -20.44
CA LEU A 149 0.63 5.25 -21.14
C LEU A 149 1.92 5.45 -20.34
N ILE A 150 1.81 5.71 -19.04
CA ILE A 150 2.99 5.85 -18.17
C ILE A 150 3.72 4.51 -18.01
N SER A 151 2.98 3.41 -17.89
CA SER A 151 3.56 2.07 -17.71
C SER A 151 4.36 1.63 -18.94
N VAL A 152 3.81 1.81 -20.15
CA VAL A 152 4.52 1.54 -21.43
C VAL A 152 5.80 2.37 -21.51
N GLY A 153 5.72 3.68 -21.24
CA GLY A 153 6.91 4.55 -21.25
C GLY A 153 7.98 4.14 -20.23
N LYS A 154 7.57 3.73 -19.01
CA LYS A 154 8.47 3.25 -17.96
C LYS A 154 9.13 1.92 -18.33
N ALA A 155 8.40 1.02 -19.00
CA ALA A 155 8.94 -0.24 -19.48
C ALA A 155 10.03 -0.02 -20.55
N VAL A 156 9.79 0.90 -21.49
CA VAL A 156 10.77 1.31 -22.51
C VAL A 156 12.03 1.92 -21.88
N GLU A 157 11.88 2.84 -20.92
CA GLU A 157 13.02 3.43 -20.20
C GLU A 157 13.84 2.37 -19.45
N SER A 158 13.16 1.42 -18.80
CA SER A 158 13.81 0.35 -18.02
C SER A 158 14.62 -0.59 -18.92
N GLU A 159 14.10 -0.94 -20.09
CA GLU A 159 14.81 -1.79 -21.05
C GLU A 159 16.01 -1.06 -21.68
N TYR A 160 15.87 0.23 -22.00
CA TYR A 160 16.99 1.04 -22.46
C TYR A 160 18.13 1.07 -21.43
N LYS A 161 17.81 1.33 -20.16
CA LYS A 161 18.78 1.32 -19.06
C LYS A 161 19.47 -0.04 -18.93
N ALA A 162 18.72 -1.14 -19.02
CA ALA A 162 19.28 -2.49 -18.99
C ALA A 162 20.23 -2.75 -20.17
N ASN A 163 19.86 -2.32 -21.37
CA ASN A 163 20.70 -2.47 -22.57
C ASN A 163 22.00 -1.65 -22.49
N MET A 164 21.94 -0.43 -21.96
CA MET A 164 23.13 0.42 -21.74
C MET A 164 24.10 -0.19 -20.73
N CYS A 165 23.58 -0.76 -19.63
CA CYS A 165 24.42 -1.46 -18.65
C CYS A 165 25.14 -2.65 -19.28
N ARG A 166 24.44 -3.44 -20.12
CA ARG A 166 25.03 -4.57 -20.86
C ARG A 166 26.09 -4.11 -21.88
N ALA A 167 25.80 -3.06 -22.64
CA ALA A 167 26.68 -2.60 -23.72
C ALA A 167 28.00 -2.00 -23.21
N ASN A 168 27.98 -1.34 -22.04
CA ASN A 168 29.15 -0.65 -21.51
C ASN A 168 30.05 -1.54 -20.64
N ASN A 169 29.79 -2.86 -20.54
CA ASN A 169 30.50 -3.78 -19.65
C ASN A 169 30.65 -3.23 -18.22
N ILE A 170 29.72 -2.38 -17.78
CA ILE A 170 29.66 -1.93 -16.40
C ILE A 170 29.42 -3.21 -15.61
N PRO A 171 30.35 -3.62 -14.71
CA PRO A 171 30.16 -4.83 -13.95
C PRO A 171 28.82 -4.70 -13.23
N PHE A 172 27.86 -5.52 -13.61
CA PHE A 172 26.89 -5.97 -12.64
C PHE A 172 27.77 -6.64 -11.61
N ASN A 173 28.01 -6.03 -10.45
CA ASN A 173 28.98 -6.52 -9.47
C ASN A 173 28.53 -7.93 -9.02
N SER A 174 28.93 -8.94 -9.79
CA SER A 174 29.12 -10.29 -9.36
C SER A 174 30.27 -10.18 -8.38
N THR A 175 29.96 -10.31 -7.10
CA THR A 175 30.95 -10.75 -6.14
C THR A 175 31.52 -12.08 -6.62
N SER A 176 32.59 -11.98 -7.40
CA SER A 176 33.65 -12.97 -7.64
C SER A 176 33.21 -14.38 -8.02
N SER A 177 33.15 -14.66 -9.32
CA SER A 177 33.85 -15.82 -9.86
C SER A 177 35.18 -15.33 -10.43
N ASP A 178 36.27 -15.51 -9.69
CA ASP A 178 37.61 -15.75 -10.25
C ASP A 178 38.58 -16.17 -9.13
N GLY A 179 39.14 -17.37 -9.26
CA GLY A 179 40.46 -17.73 -8.76
C GLY A 179 40.58 -18.40 -7.38
N ASP A 180 40.48 -19.74 -7.36
CA ASP A 180 41.35 -20.66 -6.61
C ASP A 180 42.14 -20.13 -5.40
N ASN A 181 41.48 -19.90 -4.27
CA ASN A 181 42.13 -19.97 -2.97
C ASN A 181 41.19 -20.57 -1.92
N ALA A 182 41.39 -21.85 -1.64
CA ALA A 182 40.61 -22.70 -0.75
C ALA A 182 40.71 -22.36 0.76
N SER A 183 41.04 -21.11 1.14
CA SER A 183 41.32 -20.73 2.53
C SER A 183 40.36 -19.71 3.15
N SER A 184 39.28 -19.30 2.47
CA SER A 184 38.27 -18.38 3.04
C SER A 184 36.84 -18.85 2.85
N LYS A 185 36.51 -20.05 3.35
CA LYS A 185 35.13 -20.31 3.79
C LYS A 185 34.84 -19.39 4.98
N ILE A 186 34.41 -18.16 4.69
CA ILE A 186 33.98 -17.19 5.70
C ILE A 186 32.64 -17.68 6.24
N ASP A 187 32.64 -18.09 7.49
CA ASP A 187 31.44 -18.44 8.25
C ASP A 187 30.44 -17.27 8.20
N PRO A 188 29.20 -17.47 7.68
CA PRO A 188 28.14 -16.46 7.68
C PRO A 188 27.86 -15.84 9.06
N ASN A 189 28.28 -16.50 10.14
CA ASN A 189 28.13 -16.02 11.51
C ASN A 189 29.15 -14.94 11.92
N ARG A 190 30.20 -14.67 11.13
CA ARG A 190 31.27 -13.72 11.51
C ARG A 190 31.01 -12.26 11.09
N PHE A 191 29.98 -12.00 10.29
CA PHE A 191 29.65 -10.67 9.76
C PHE A 191 29.07 -9.70 10.79
N PHE A 192 28.62 -10.18 11.95
CA PHE A 192 27.81 -9.39 12.91
C PHE A 192 28.50 -9.16 14.27
N THR A 193 29.84 -9.23 14.31
CA THR A 193 30.62 -8.62 15.41
C THR A 193 30.78 -7.12 15.15
N ASP A 194 31.09 -6.28 16.15
CA ASP A 194 31.32 -4.83 15.93
C ASP A 194 32.39 -4.58 14.82
N MET A 195 33.39 -5.46 14.74
CA MET A 195 34.38 -5.48 13.65
C MET A 195 33.80 -5.97 12.31
N GLY A 196 32.90 -6.97 12.34
CA GLY A 196 32.18 -7.45 11.17
C GLY A 196 31.26 -6.38 10.56
N TYR A 197 30.52 -5.65 11.38
CA TYR A 197 29.68 -4.52 10.96
C TYR A 197 30.51 -3.39 10.33
N LYS A 198 31.66 -3.04 10.93
CA LYS A 198 32.60 -2.06 10.35
C LYS A 198 33.14 -2.51 8.99
N HIS A 199 33.49 -3.78 8.85
CA HIS A 199 34.03 -4.34 7.61
C HIS A 199 32.95 -4.49 6.51
N LEU A 200 31.72 -4.86 6.91
CA LEU A 200 30.54 -4.87 6.04
C LEU A 200 30.24 -3.45 5.53
N HIS A 201 30.22 -2.46 6.42
CA HIS A 201 30.04 -1.06 6.09
C HIS A 201 31.10 -0.54 5.11
N GLN A 202 32.39 -0.85 5.33
CA GLN A 202 33.45 -0.48 4.39
C GLN A 202 33.28 -1.12 3.00
N ARG A 203 32.87 -2.38 2.91
CA ARG A 203 32.54 -3.02 1.62
C ARG A 203 31.30 -2.42 0.98
N ARG A 204 30.29 -2.06 1.78
CA ARG A 204 29.04 -1.44 1.32
C ARG A 204 29.30 -0.06 0.70
N VAL A 205 30.07 0.78 1.39
CA VAL A 205 30.47 2.12 0.91
C VAL A 205 31.28 2.03 -0.38
N ALA A 206 32.24 1.11 -0.48
CA ALA A 206 33.03 0.93 -1.70
C ALA A 206 32.18 0.46 -2.91
N ALA A 207 31.22 -0.44 -2.68
CA ALA A 207 30.30 -0.90 -3.72
C ALA A 207 29.33 0.20 -4.17
N ALA A 208 28.79 0.99 -3.23
CA ALA A 208 27.90 2.12 -3.52
C ALA A 208 28.60 3.20 -4.34
N GLN A 209 29.84 3.58 -3.98
CA GLN A 209 30.65 4.55 -4.73
C GLN A 209 30.90 4.12 -6.18
N THR A 210 31.23 2.84 -6.38
CA THR A 210 31.46 2.28 -7.73
C THR A 210 30.18 2.32 -8.60
N MET A 211 29.00 2.26 -7.97
CA MET A 211 27.71 2.28 -8.68
C MET A 211 27.19 3.70 -8.96
N GLU A 212 27.38 4.66 -8.03
CA GLU A 212 27.08 6.07 -8.28
C GLU A 212 27.83 6.58 -9.52
N ASP A 213 29.09 6.19 -9.67
CA ASP A 213 29.91 6.51 -10.85
C ASP A 213 29.33 5.89 -12.15
N GLY A 214 28.61 4.78 -12.05
CA GLY A 214 27.93 4.11 -13.17
C GLY A 214 26.55 4.68 -13.52
N GLU A 215 25.76 5.12 -12.53
CA GLU A 215 24.42 5.70 -12.75
C GLU A 215 24.46 7.13 -13.26
N ALA A 216 25.53 7.88 -12.96
CA ALA A 216 25.77 9.23 -13.47
C ALA A 216 25.69 9.34 -15.01
N TRP A 217 25.75 8.21 -15.73
CA TRP A 217 25.64 8.15 -17.19
C TRP A 217 24.21 8.25 -17.76
N THR A 218 23.12 8.07 -16.99
CA THR A 218 21.74 8.16 -17.54
C THR A 218 20.73 8.92 -16.67
N ALA A 219 20.14 10.00 -17.19
CA ALA A 219 19.07 10.73 -16.51
C ALA A 219 17.70 10.01 -16.60
N SER A 220 16.90 10.09 -15.52
CA SER A 220 15.54 9.55 -15.49
C SER A 220 14.56 10.35 -16.34
N TRP A 221 13.61 9.69 -17.00
CA TRP A 221 12.60 10.38 -17.81
C TRP A 221 11.48 10.97 -16.94
N THR A 222 10.96 12.14 -17.33
CA THR A 222 9.82 12.74 -16.65
C THR A 222 8.52 11.98 -16.98
N PRO A 223 7.49 12.02 -16.10
CA PRO A 223 6.21 11.36 -16.37
C PRO A 223 5.54 11.83 -17.66
N ALA A 224 5.73 13.11 -18.02
CA ALA A 224 5.23 13.66 -19.27
C ALA A 224 5.93 13.08 -20.51
N VAL A 225 7.24 12.82 -20.43
CA VAL A 225 7.97 12.12 -21.50
C VAL A 225 7.50 10.67 -21.59
N ARG A 226 7.40 9.96 -20.45
CA ARG A 226 6.90 8.58 -20.40
C ARG A 226 5.52 8.45 -21.01
N SER A 227 4.59 9.34 -20.66
CA SER A 227 3.22 9.30 -21.18
C SER A 227 3.15 9.61 -22.68
N ARG A 228 3.96 10.54 -23.18
CA ARG A 228 4.04 10.86 -24.61
C ARG A 228 4.65 9.72 -25.43
N VAL A 229 5.75 9.12 -24.95
CA VAL A 229 6.35 7.94 -25.58
C VAL A 229 5.34 6.79 -25.60
N GLY A 230 4.67 6.52 -24.47
CA GLY A 230 3.60 5.53 -24.40
C GLY A 230 2.44 5.83 -25.34
N ALA A 231 2.08 7.10 -25.53
CA ALA A 231 0.94 7.50 -26.38
C ALA A 231 1.20 7.20 -27.84
N VAL A 232 2.38 7.56 -28.36
CA VAL A 232 2.76 7.25 -29.74
C VAL A 232 2.78 5.74 -29.99
N LEU A 233 3.30 4.96 -29.02
CA LEU A 233 3.38 3.51 -29.13
C LEU A 233 2.00 2.85 -29.11
N VAL A 234 1.11 3.26 -28.19
CA VAL A 234 -0.23 2.68 -28.08
C VAL A 234 -1.13 3.12 -29.23
N GLU A 235 -1.03 4.36 -29.70
CA GLU A 235 -1.73 4.81 -30.90
C GLU A 235 -1.33 3.97 -32.12
N ALA A 236 -0.03 3.76 -32.32
CA ALA A 236 0.45 2.90 -33.40
C ALA A 236 -0.05 1.45 -33.27
N LEU A 237 -0.24 0.94 -32.05
CA LEU A 237 -0.85 -0.37 -31.81
C LEU A 237 -2.35 -0.37 -32.15
N MET A 238 -3.09 0.68 -31.76
CA MET A 238 -4.53 0.80 -32.04
C MET A 238 -4.82 0.87 -33.54
N ASP A 239 -3.97 1.56 -34.31
CA ASP A 239 -4.07 1.65 -35.78
C ASP A 239 -3.95 0.28 -36.47
N VAL A 240 -3.16 -0.62 -35.88
CA VAL A 240 -2.68 -1.83 -36.54
C VAL A 240 -3.40 -3.09 -36.04
N ALA A 241 -3.80 -3.10 -34.76
CA ALA A 241 -4.38 -4.26 -34.13
C ALA A 241 -5.86 -4.44 -34.52
N GLN A 242 -6.12 -5.41 -35.38
CA GLN A 242 -7.46 -5.80 -35.81
C GLN A 242 -7.73 -7.27 -35.46
N VAL A 243 -9.02 -7.60 -35.32
CA VAL A 243 -9.53 -8.95 -35.08
C VAL A 243 -10.78 -9.22 -35.93
N VAL A 244 -10.91 -10.45 -36.42
CA VAL A 244 -12.11 -10.88 -37.15
C VAL A 244 -13.14 -11.40 -36.14
N ARG A 245 -14.33 -10.78 -36.13
CA ARG A 245 -15.45 -11.21 -35.31
C ARG A 245 -16.54 -11.80 -36.19
N THR A 246 -17.00 -12.99 -35.84
CA THR A 246 -18.16 -13.63 -36.48
C THR A 246 -19.36 -13.56 -35.56
N LYS A 247 -20.50 -13.05 -36.04
CA LYS A 247 -21.77 -13.07 -35.30
C LYS A 247 -22.89 -13.57 -36.22
N VAL A 248 -23.82 -14.32 -35.65
CA VAL A 248 -25.06 -14.68 -36.34
C VAL A 248 -26.04 -13.51 -36.17
N ASP A 249 -26.53 -12.99 -37.28
CA ASP A 249 -27.58 -11.96 -37.25
C ASP A 249 -28.88 -12.59 -36.71
N PRO A 250 -29.47 -12.05 -35.63
CA PRO A 250 -30.68 -12.60 -35.01
C PRO A 250 -31.92 -12.55 -35.91
N THR A 251 -31.93 -11.71 -36.96
CA THR A 251 -33.04 -11.58 -37.89
C THR A 251 -32.89 -12.40 -39.16
N THR A 252 -31.69 -12.50 -39.73
CA THR A 252 -31.43 -13.21 -41.00
C THR A 252 -30.83 -14.60 -40.81
N ASN A 253 -30.35 -14.92 -39.60
CA ASN A 253 -29.63 -16.16 -39.26
C ASN A 253 -28.35 -16.41 -40.07
N GLU A 254 -27.86 -15.40 -40.81
CA GLU A 254 -26.61 -15.48 -41.57
C GLU A 254 -25.40 -15.21 -40.66
N ARG A 255 -24.30 -15.94 -40.92
CA ARG A 255 -23.02 -15.73 -40.24
C ARG A 255 -22.27 -14.59 -40.91
N LEU A 256 -22.26 -13.42 -40.29
CA LEU A 256 -21.48 -12.26 -40.74
C LEU A 256 -20.12 -12.26 -40.05
N SER A 257 -19.05 -12.11 -40.82
CA SER A 257 -17.69 -11.94 -40.30
C SER A 257 -17.13 -10.58 -40.71
N GLU A 258 -16.69 -9.78 -39.75
CA GLU A 258 -16.17 -8.43 -39.97
C GLU A 258 -14.81 -8.26 -39.27
N SER A 259 -13.88 -7.54 -39.89
CA SER A 259 -12.64 -7.11 -39.25
C SER A 259 -12.88 -5.84 -38.43
N GLN A 260 -12.63 -5.91 -37.12
CA GLN A 260 -12.84 -4.82 -36.17
C GLN A 260 -11.53 -4.50 -35.42
N PRO A 261 -11.33 -3.26 -34.93
CA PRO A 261 -10.19 -2.94 -34.08
C PRO A 261 -10.18 -3.82 -32.82
N ALA A 262 -9.00 -4.29 -32.42
CA ALA A 262 -8.78 -5.08 -31.21
C ALA A 262 -8.91 -4.23 -29.95
N PHE A 263 -8.52 -2.96 -30.05
CA PHE A 263 -8.54 -1.98 -28.97
C PHE A 263 -9.27 -0.72 -29.44
N TYR A 264 -10.06 -0.11 -28.56
CA TYR A 264 -10.70 1.18 -28.83
C TYR A 264 -10.70 2.07 -27.60
N SER A 265 -10.56 3.38 -27.81
CA SER A 265 -10.62 4.37 -26.73
C SER A 265 -12.07 4.74 -26.45
N ALA A 266 -12.45 4.76 -25.17
CA ALA A 266 -13.77 5.16 -24.71
C ALA A 266 -13.66 6.08 -23.48
N TYR A 267 -14.77 6.71 -23.12
CA TYR A 267 -14.89 7.47 -21.88
C TYR A 267 -15.97 6.88 -20.99
N GLU A 268 -15.68 6.74 -19.71
CA GLU A 268 -16.62 6.33 -18.69
C GLU A 268 -16.84 7.47 -17.70
N TYR A 269 -18.08 7.64 -17.24
CA TYR A 269 -18.39 8.60 -16.19
C TYR A 269 -18.33 7.90 -14.84
N VAL A 270 -17.39 8.33 -14.00
CA VAL A 270 -17.25 7.84 -12.63
C VAL A 270 -17.50 9.02 -11.70
N ARG A 271 -18.57 8.96 -10.90
CA ARG A 271 -19.00 10.05 -9.99
C ARG A 271 -19.07 11.42 -10.70
N GLY A 272 -19.70 11.45 -11.88
CA GLY A 272 -19.82 12.66 -12.71
C GLY A 272 -18.56 13.11 -13.46
N GLN A 273 -17.39 12.49 -13.20
CA GLN A 273 -16.14 12.83 -13.89
C GLN A 273 -15.88 11.91 -15.09
N LYS A 274 -15.49 12.51 -16.21
CA LYS A 274 -15.15 11.81 -17.46
C LYS A 274 -13.75 11.18 -17.36
N LEU A 275 -13.69 9.85 -17.37
CA LEU A 275 -12.46 9.07 -17.30
C LEU A 275 -12.16 8.40 -18.66
N GLY A 276 -10.98 8.66 -19.22
CA GLY A 276 -10.51 7.99 -20.44
C GLY A 276 -10.06 6.56 -20.17
N VAL A 277 -10.67 5.59 -20.86
CA VAL A 277 -10.37 4.16 -20.74
C VAL A 277 -10.05 3.55 -22.11
N LEU A 278 -9.11 2.60 -22.15
CA LEU A 278 -8.91 1.75 -23.31
C LEU A 278 -9.72 0.47 -23.10
N LYS A 279 -10.64 0.17 -24.02
CA LYS A 279 -11.45 -1.03 -24.02
C LYS A 279 -10.98 -2.01 -25.08
N LEU A 280 -11.19 -3.29 -24.78
CA LEU A 280 -10.89 -4.40 -25.68
C LEU A 280 -12.13 -4.76 -26.47
N ASN A 281 -11.95 -5.19 -27.71
CA ASN A 281 -13.02 -5.85 -28.43
C ASN A 281 -13.51 -7.07 -27.63
N PRO A 282 -14.82 -7.31 -27.48
CA PRO A 282 -15.33 -8.48 -26.78
C PRO A 282 -14.74 -9.80 -27.28
N ALA A 283 -14.44 -9.93 -28.57
CA ALA A 283 -13.78 -11.11 -29.13
C ALA A 283 -12.36 -11.33 -28.56
N VAL A 284 -11.61 -10.24 -28.34
CA VAL A 284 -10.31 -10.28 -27.67
C VAL A 284 -10.48 -10.58 -26.19
N SER A 285 -11.46 -9.96 -25.53
CA SER A 285 -11.75 -10.20 -24.10
C SER A 285 -12.13 -11.65 -23.81
N GLU A 286 -13.07 -12.21 -24.59
CA GLU A 286 -13.50 -13.61 -24.51
C GLU A 286 -12.35 -14.57 -24.80
N ARG A 287 -11.47 -14.24 -25.75
CA ARG A 287 -10.28 -15.07 -26.02
C ARG A 287 -9.18 -14.90 -25.00
N ILE A 288 -8.96 -13.73 -24.40
CA ILE A 288 -8.03 -13.63 -23.26
C ILE A 288 -8.54 -14.50 -22.10
N ALA A 289 -9.86 -14.63 -21.94
CA ALA A 289 -10.44 -15.52 -20.93
C ALA A 289 -10.30 -17.02 -21.27
N LYS A 290 -10.24 -17.40 -22.56
CA LYS A 290 -10.22 -18.80 -23.05
C LYS A 290 -8.84 -19.27 -23.54
N ASP A 291 -8.22 -18.53 -24.47
CA ASP A 291 -7.00 -18.89 -25.19
C ASP A 291 -5.74 -18.70 -24.35
N LYS A 292 -4.73 -19.52 -24.62
CA LYS A 292 -3.41 -19.42 -24.00
C LYS A 292 -2.57 -18.25 -24.58
N VAL A 293 -2.86 -16.97 -24.27
CA VAL A 293 -2.05 -15.74 -24.56
C VAL A 293 -0.57 -15.74 -24.07
N GLY A 294 0.23 -16.77 -24.32
CA GLY A 294 1.61 -16.92 -23.83
C GLY A 294 2.31 -15.61 -23.42
N ARG A 295 2.47 -15.42 -22.10
CA ARG A 295 3.27 -14.40 -21.41
C ARG A 295 2.73 -12.97 -21.39
N THR A 296 2.01 -12.66 -20.33
CA THR A 296 1.81 -11.28 -19.81
C THR A 296 2.32 -11.11 -18.38
N ILE A 297 3.16 -12.01 -17.88
CA ILE A 297 3.77 -11.89 -16.56
C ILE A 297 5.26 -11.69 -16.75
N HIS A 298 5.75 -10.52 -16.33
CA HIS A 298 7.17 -10.33 -16.20
C HIS A 298 7.66 -11.21 -15.04
N PRO A 299 8.60 -12.16 -15.24
CA PRO A 299 9.19 -13.00 -14.19
C PRO A 299 10.06 -12.24 -13.19
N ARG A 300 9.94 -10.90 -13.13
CA ARG A 300 10.91 -10.06 -12.43
C ARG A 300 10.96 -10.36 -10.95
N HIS A 301 9.84 -10.76 -10.36
CA HIS A 301 9.73 -10.95 -8.91
C HIS A 301 9.12 -12.31 -8.52
N LEU A 302 9.71 -13.41 -9.00
CA LEU A 302 9.45 -14.75 -8.44
C LEU A 302 10.38 -14.99 -7.23
N PRO A 303 10.06 -15.94 -6.34
CA PRO A 303 10.99 -16.35 -5.28
C PRO A 303 12.37 -16.75 -5.84
N MET A 304 13.43 -16.46 -5.08
CA MET A 304 14.81 -16.72 -5.50
C MET A 304 15.23 -18.13 -5.11
N LEU A 305 15.97 -18.84 -5.97
CA LEU A 305 16.53 -20.17 -5.67
C LEU A 305 17.79 -20.11 -4.79
N VAL A 306 18.37 -18.92 -4.67
CA VAL A 306 19.60 -18.64 -3.91
C VAL A 306 19.33 -17.54 -2.89
N PRO A 307 20.12 -17.46 -1.81
CA PRO A 307 20.01 -16.37 -0.84
C PRO A 307 20.04 -15.00 -1.56
N PRO A 308 19.16 -14.06 -1.18
CA PRO A 308 19.12 -12.74 -1.78
C PRO A 308 20.43 -11.99 -1.63
N LYS A 309 20.68 -11.07 -2.57
CA LYS A 309 21.77 -10.09 -2.44
C LYS A 309 21.51 -9.24 -1.20
N PRO A 310 22.48 -9.13 -0.27
CA PRO A 310 22.34 -8.23 0.87
C PRO A 310 22.10 -6.79 0.41
N TRP A 311 21.32 -6.04 1.16
CA TRP A 311 21.10 -4.61 0.91
C TRP A 311 22.39 -3.84 1.18
N VAL A 312 22.89 -3.18 0.13
CA VAL A 312 24.13 -2.38 0.15
C VAL A 312 23.83 -0.90 -0.08
N ASN A 313 22.84 -0.62 -0.92
CA ASN A 313 22.37 0.74 -1.22
C ASN A 313 20.84 0.77 -1.21
N TYR A 314 20.26 1.97 -1.32
CA TYR A 314 18.80 2.16 -1.34
C TYR A 314 18.13 1.48 -2.55
N ASP A 315 18.87 1.22 -3.64
CA ASP A 315 18.42 0.60 -4.90
C ASP A 315 19.22 -0.65 -5.30
N ASP A 316 20.06 -1.15 -4.39
CA ASP A 316 20.91 -2.32 -4.62
C ASP A 316 20.80 -3.33 -3.47
N GLY A 317 19.99 -4.36 -3.70
CA GLY A 317 19.72 -5.47 -2.79
C GLY A 317 18.52 -6.30 -3.23
N GLY A 318 18.31 -7.46 -2.61
CA GLY A 318 17.27 -8.40 -3.00
C GLY A 318 17.69 -9.30 -4.16
N TYR A 319 17.28 -8.98 -5.39
CA TYR A 319 17.59 -9.80 -6.57
C TYR A 319 19.04 -9.67 -7.03
N LEU A 320 19.54 -10.65 -7.80
CA LEU A 320 20.95 -10.68 -8.23
C LEU A 320 21.22 -9.80 -9.47
N PHE A 321 20.27 -9.71 -10.39
CA PHE A 321 20.36 -9.06 -11.70
C PHE A 321 19.26 -8.01 -11.92
N SER A 322 18.14 -8.12 -11.20
CA SER A 322 17.07 -7.09 -11.23
C SER A 322 17.29 -6.03 -10.15
N LYS A 323 17.33 -4.74 -10.55
CA LYS A 323 17.38 -3.62 -9.60
C LYS A 323 16.09 -3.56 -8.78
N SER A 324 16.22 -3.39 -7.47
CA SER A 324 15.10 -3.32 -6.53
C SER A 324 15.35 -2.21 -5.51
N SER A 325 14.31 -1.44 -5.18
CA SER A 325 14.41 -0.41 -4.14
C SER A 325 14.14 -1.01 -2.76
N ALA A 326 14.96 -0.62 -1.78
CA ALA A 326 14.80 -0.95 -0.38
C ALA A 326 13.50 -0.39 0.19
N MET A 327 13.03 0.76 -0.32
CA MET A 327 11.78 1.39 0.07
C MET A 327 10.77 1.49 -1.08
N ARG A 328 9.51 1.19 -0.79
CA ARG A 328 8.36 1.44 -1.68
C ARG A 328 7.95 2.91 -1.59
N PHE A 329 8.54 3.74 -2.44
CA PHE A 329 8.19 5.17 -2.54
C PHE A 329 6.78 5.31 -3.11
N LYS A 330 5.86 5.98 -2.39
CA LYS A 330 4.48 6.24 -2.85
C LYS A 330 4.44 7.37 -3.88
N ASP A 331 5.20 7.22 -4.96
CA ASP A 331 5.47 8.26 -5.96
C ASP A 331 5.96 9.58 -5.34
N SER A 332 6.64 9.52 -4.19
CA SER A 332 7.18 10.69 -3.51
C SER A 332 8.67 10.81 -3.76
N TYR A 333 9.06 11.83 -4.54
CA TYR A 333 10.47 12.14 -4.78
C TYR A 333 11.20 12.56 -3.50
N GLU A 334 10.51 13.22 -2.57
CA GLU A 334 11.08 13.62 -1.28
C GLU A 334 11.53 12.42 -0.45
N GLN A 335 10.72 11.35 -0.40
CA GLN A 335 11.09 10.10 0.28
C GLN A 335 12.38 9.50 -0.27
N GLU A 336 12.53 9.51 -1.60
CA GLU A 336 13.72 8.99 -2.27
C GLU A 336 14.97 9.80 -1.91
N ILE A 337 14.90 11.14 -1.90
CA ILE A 337 16.03 11.99 -1.52
C ILE A 337 16.47 11.73 -0.08
N TYR A 338 15.52 11.72 0.87
CA TYR A 338 15.86 11.50 2.27
C TYR A 338 16.48 10.13 2.51
N LEU A 339 15.98 9.08 1.83
CA LEU A 339 16.58 7.75 1.94
C LEU A 339 17.99 7.71 1.34
N LYS A 340 18.21 8.34 0.17
CA LYS A 340 19.54 8.45 -0.44
C LYS A 340 20.54 9.12 0.50
N GLN A 341 20.16 10.25 1.10
CA GLN A 341 21.02 10.98 2.04
C GLN A 341 21.30 10.16 3.32
N ALA A 342 20.28 9.50 3.87
CA ALA A 342 20.45 8.65 5.05
C ALA A 342 21.33 7.41 4.77
N THR A 343 21.25 6.89 3.55
CA THR A 343 22.12 5.79 3.08
C THR A 343 23.56 6.26 2.94
N ALA A 344 23.80 7.41 2.31
CA ALA A 344 25.14 8.01 2.20
C ALA A 344 25.74 8.33 3.58
N ALA A 345 24.92 8.70 4.56
CA ALA A 345 25.34 8.92 5.94
C ALA A 345 25.56 7.62 6.75
N GLY A 346 25.17 6.45 6.23
CA GLY A 346 25.27 5.17 6.93
C GLY A 346 24.29 5.00 8.09
N SER A 347 23.21 5.80 8.17
CA SER A 347 22.27 5.74 9.31
C SER A 347 21.27 4.59 9.23
N VAL A 348 21.09 3.98 8.05
CA VAL A 348 20.06 2.96 7.78
C VAL A 348 20.60 1.51 7.80
N GLU A 349 21.84 1.31 8.23
CA GLU A 349 22.53 0.01 8.16
C GLU A 349 21.80 -1.11 8.93
N MET A 350 21.20 -0.78 10.07
CA MET A 350 20.43 -1.72 10.89
C MET A 350 19.13 -2.15 10.18
N VAL A 351 18.54 -1.25 9.39
CA VAL A 351 17.35 -1.56 8.59
C VAL A 351 17.71 -2.54 7.48
N TYR A 352 18.82 -2.31 6.78
CA TYR A 352 19.33 -3.21 5.75
C TYR A 352 19.69 -4.57 6.31
N ALA A 353 20.38 -4.63 7.46
CA ALA A 353 20.66 -5.88 8.13
C ALA A 353 19.37 -6.62 8.54
N GLY A 354 18.33 -5.91 9.01
CA GLY A 354 17.03 -6.51 9.31
C GLY A 354 16.35 -7.10 8.08
N LEU A 355 16.39 -6.39 6.95
CA LEU A 355 15.88 -6.89 5.66
C LEU A 355 16.66 -8.12 5.16
N ASP A 356 17.98 -8.13 5.35
CA ASP A 356 18.84 -9.26 5.00
C ASP A 356 18.49 -10.50 5.81
N VAL A 357 18.25 -10.35 7.12
CA VAL A 357 17.80 -11.46 7.98
C VAL A 357 16.48 -12.04 7.46
N LEU A 358 15.47 -11.18 7.24
CA LEU A 358 14.17 -11.61 6.72
C LEU A 358 14.25 -12.26 5.34
N GLY A 359 15.10 -11.73 4.46
CA GLY A 359 15.32 -12.26 3.11
C GLY A 359 16.10 -13.58 3.08
N SER A 360 17.00 -13.79 4.05
CA SER A 360 17.86 -14.97 4.13
C SER A 360 17.18 -16.22 4.65
N THR A 361 15.95 -16.13 5.16
CA THR A 361 15.21 -17.28 5.69
C THR A 361 14.79 -18.22 4.55
N PRO A 362 15.24 -19.49 4.56
CA PRO A 362 14.95 -20.43 3.49
C PRO A 362 13.57 -21.09 3.67
N TRP A 363 12.81 -21.18 2.59
CA TRP A 363 11.46 -21.73 2.53
C TRP A 363 11.38 -22.96 1.63
N LYS A 364 10.36 -23.79 1.88
CA LYS A 364 9.99 -24.95 1.06
C LYS A 364 8.47 -25.06 0.98
N ILE A 365 7.96 -25.63 -0.10
CA ILE A 365 6.54 -25.92 -0.25
C ILE A 365 6.12 -27.14 0.58
N ASN A 366 5.00 -27.00 1.30
CA ASN A 366 4.34 -28.08 2.02
C ASN A 366 3.64 -29.03 1.03
N ARG A 367 4.34 -30.10 0.64
CA ARG A 367 3.85 -31.04 -0.38
C ARG A 367 2.52 -31.72 -0.01
N PRO A 368 2.33 -32.28 1.20
CA PRO A 368 1.04 -32.84 1.60
C PRO A 368 -0.14 -31.87 1.45
N ILE A 369 0.02 -30.62 1.86
CA ILE A 369 -1.02 -29.59 1.70
C ILE A 369 -1.21 -29.23 0.25
N PHE A 370 -0.13 -29.06 -0.52
CA PHE A 370 -0.19 -28.77 -1.95
C PHE A 370 -0.99 -29.83 -2.72
N ASP A 371 -0.78 -31.12 -2.43
CA ASP A 371 -1.48 -32.21 -3.12
C ASP A 371 -3.00 -32.16 -2.86
N ILE A 372 -3.42 -31.83 -1.62
CA ILE A 372 -4.84 -31.64 -1.27
C ILE A 372 -5.40 -30.40 -1.93
N VAL A 373 -4.68 -29.28 -1.89
CA VAL A 373 -5.07 -28.03 -2.55
C VAL A 373 -5.31 -28.26 -4.04
N VAL A 374 -4.46 -29.03 -4.72
CA VAL A 374 -4.63 -29.37 -6.14
C VAL A 374 -5.87 -30.25 -6.35
N GLN A 375 -6.15 -31.21 -5.48
CA GLN A 375 -7.36 -32.04 -5.58
C GLN A 375 -8.63 -31.19 -5.44
N VAL A 376 -8.69 -30.31 -4.45
CA VAL A 376 -9.81 -29.38 -4.24
C VAL A 376 -9.92 -28.37 -5.39
N TRP A 377 -8.79 -27.88 -5.87
CA TRP A 377 -8.77 -26.95 -7.00
C TRP A 377 -9.37 -27.55 -8.27
N ASN A 378 -9.02 -28.81 -8.56
CA ASN A 378 -9.49 -29.55 -9.72
C ASN A 378 -10.93 -30.05 -9.58
N SER A 379 -11.52 -30.10 -8.37
CA SER A 379 -12.95 -30.42 -8.23
C SER A 379 -13.83 -29.24 -8.65
N GLY A 380 -13.30 -28.02 -8.62
CA GLY A 380 -14.03 -26.80 -8.99
C GLY A 380 -15.06 -26.35 -7.95
N GLU A 381 -15.21 -27.07 -6.84
CA GLU A 381 -16.17 -26.77 -5.77
C GLU A 381 -15.61 -25.74 -4.76
N ARG A 382 -16.51 -25.06 -4.04
CA ARG A 382 -16.12 -24.16 -2.96
C ARG A 382 -15.67 -24.98 -1.74
N MET A 383 -14.49 -24.66 -1.23
CA MET A 383 -14.02 -25.23 0.05
C MET A 383 -13.33 -24.15 0.89
N GLY A 384 -13.92 -23.83 2.03
CA GLY A 384 -13.48 -22.71 2.87
C GLY A 384 -13.47 -21.40 2.07
N LYS A 385 -12.33 -20.70 2.08
CA LYS A 385 -12.12 -19.46 1.32
C LYS A 385 -11.65 -19.70 -0.13
N MET A 386 -11.54 -20.95 -0.58
CA MET A 386 -11.16 -21.25 -1.97
C MET A 386 -12.35 -20.97 -2.91
N PRO A 387 -12.18 -20.15 -3.96
CA PRO A 387 -13.26 -19.75 -4.84
C PRO A 387 -13.65 -20.88 -5.81
N PRO A 388 -14.95 -21.17 -6.00
CA PRO A 388 -15.44 -22.16 -6.94
C PRO A 388 -15.17 -21.77 -8.40
N ALA A 389 -15.23 -22.76 -9.30
CA ALA A 389 -15.02 -22.57 -10.74
C ALA A 389 -16.08 -21.69 -11.39
N THR A 390 -17.34 -21.93 -11.02
CA THR A 390 -18.47 -21.08 -11.37
C THR A 390 -18.97 -20.41 -10.10
N TYR A 391 -19.39 -19.15 -10.22
CA TYR A 391 -20.00 -18.45 -9.09
C TYR A 391 -21.26 -19.22 -8.64
N ASP A 392 -21.32 -19.55 -7.37
CA ASP A 392 -22.25 -20.51 -6.77
C ASP A 392 -23.60 -19.89 -6.41
N GLU A 393 -23.70 -18.56 -6.36
CA GLU A 393 -24.98 -17.88 -6.14
C GLU A 393 -25.72 -17.61 -7.47
N PRO A 394 -27.03 -17.91 -7.55
CA PRO A 394 -27.81 -17.68 -8.75
C PRO A 394 -27.95 -16.19 -9.08
N GLU A 395 -28.09 -15.88 -10.37
CA GLU A 395 -28.38 -14.52 -10.82
C GLU A 395 -29.73 -14.05 -10.23
N PRO A 396 -29.80 -12.85 -9.63
CA PRO A 396 -31.06 -12.30 -9.14
C PRO A 396 -32.05 -12.16 -10.30
N VAL A 397 -33.25 -12.71 -10.14
CA VAL A 397 -34.33 -12.59 -11.13
C VAL A 397 -35.42 -11.69 -10.56
N LEU A 398 -35.90 -10.74 -11.36
CA LEU A 398 -37.08 -9.94 -11.02
C LEU A 398 -38.34 -10.76 -11.30
N ALA A 399 -39.23 -10.88 -10.32
CA ALA A 399 -40.50 -11.58 -10.51
C ALA A 399 -41.37 -10.82 -11.54
N GLU A 400 -42.03 -11.55 -12.44
CA GLU A 400 -42.83 -10.95 -13.52
C GLU A 400 -43.96 -10.03 -13.00
N GLU A 401 -44.47 -10.31 -11.81
CA GLU A 401 -45.54 -9.54 -11.15
C GLU A 401 -45.08 -8.20 -10.56
N LEU A 402 -43.77 -7.97 -10.41
CA LEU A 402 -43.17 -6.81 -9.75
C LEU A 402 -42.39 -5.90 -10.73
N ILE A 403 -42.50 -6.14 -12.05
CA ILE A 403 -41.79 -5.37 -13.09
C ILE A 403 -42.21 -3.89 -13.09
N ASP A 404 -43.47 -3.61 -12.76
CA ASP A 404 -44.05 -2.27 -12.78
C ASP A 404 -43.80 -1.47 -11.48
N ASP A 405 -43.27 -2.12 -10.42
CA ASP A 405 -42.91 -1.45 -9.17
C ASP A 405 -41.53 -0.76 -9.30
N LEU A 406 -41.53 0.56 -9.12
CA LEU A 406 -40.32 1.39 -9.20
C LEU A 406 -39.32 1.03 -8.09
N GLU A 407 -39.80 0.71 -6.88
CA GLU A 407 -38.96 0.42 -5.73
C GLU A 407 -38.28 -0.94 -5.89
N GLU A 408 -39.04 -1.98 -6.24
CA GLU A 408 -38.49 -3.31 -6.44
C GLU A 408 -37.57 -3.38 -7.67
N ARG A 409 -37.84 -2.59 -8.71
CA ARG A 409 -36.92 -2.45 -9.84
C ARG A 409 -35.60 -1.81 -9.42
N SER A 410 -35.63 -0.78 -8.57
CA SER A 410 -34.42 -0.16 -8.01
C SER A 410 -33.62 -1.17 -7.18
N ASN A 411 -34.30 -1.90 -6.29
CA ASN A 411 -33.72 -2.95 -5.46
C ASN A 411 -33.12 -4.07 -6.31
N HIS A 412 -33.79 -4.50 -7.37
CA HIS A 412 -33.28 -5.51 -8.30
C HIS A 412 -32.02 -5.02 -9.03
N ILE A 413 -31.97 -3.77 -9.49
CA ILE A 413 -30.76 -3.20 -10.11
C ILE A 413 -29.59 -3.20 -9.11
N LEU A 414 -29.85 -2.87 -7.84
CA LEU A 414 -28.84 -2.92 -6.79
C LEU A 414 -28.34 -4.36 -6.54
N ARG A 415 -29.25 -5.32 -6.38
CA ARG A 415 -28.91 -6.75 -6.20
C ARG A 415 -28.16 -7.31 -7.40
N HIS A 416 -28.57 -6.97 -8.63
CA HIS A 416 -27.91 -7.40 -9.86
C HIS A 416 -26.49 -6.83 -9.97
N ARG A 417 -26.31 -5.54 -9.62
CA ARG A 417 -25.00 -4.90 -9.56
C ARG A 417 -24.10 -5.57 -8.51
N GLN A 418 -24.62 -5.88 -7.33
CA GLN A 418 -23.88 -6.61 -6.29
C GLN A 418 -23.49 -8.02 -6.75
N TRP A 419 -24.41 -8.75 -7.37
CA TRP A 419 -24.13 -10.07 -7.94
C TRP A 419 -23.04 -10.02 -9.02
N MET A 420 -23.13 -9.07 -9.95
CA MET A 420 -22.10 -8.85 -10.98
C MET A 420 -20.73 -8.54 -10.36
N GLN A 421 -20.70 -7.74 -9.29
CA GLN A 421 -19.47 -7.43 -8.56
C GLN A 421 -18.90 -8.67 -7.86
N ASN A 422 -19.73 -9.44 -7.15
CA ASN A 422 -19.29 -10.65 -6.45
C ASN A 422 -18.79 -11.72 -7.43
N ARG A 423 -19.44 -11.86 -8.58
CA ARG A 423 -18.97 -12.73 -9.67
C ARG A 423 -17.59 -12.30 -10.20
N ALA A 424 -17.36 -11.00 -10.36
CA ALA A 424 -16.05 -10.46 -10.78
C ALA A 424 -14.97 -10.65 -9.68
N ASN A 425 -15.34 -10.48 -8.41
CA ASN A 425 -14.47 -10.74 -7.27
C ASN A 425 -14.07 -12.23 -7.22
N ASN A 426 -15.03 -13.15 -7.37
CA ASN A 426 -14.78 -14.59 -7.42
C ASN A 426 -13.80 -14.97 -8.54
N HIS A 427 -13.96 -14.38 -9.73
CA HIS A 427 -13.02 -14.60 -10.83
C HIS A 427 -11.61 -14.08 -10.50
N SER A 428 -11.51 -12.92 -9.85
CA SER A 428 -10.23 -12.32 -9.43
C SER A 428 -9.53 -13.18 -8.38
N ASP A 429 -10.28 -13.66 -7.39
CA ASP A 429 -9.78 -14.57 -6.35
C ASP A 429 -9.33 -15.89 -6.96
N ARG A 430 -10.09 -16.43 -7.91
CA ARG A 430 -9.72 -17.66 -8.64
C ARG A 430 -8.41 -17.48 -9.39
N CYS A 431 -8.22 -16.35 -10.08
CA CYS A 431 -6.94 -16.04 -10.72
C CYS A 431 -5.79 -15.97 -9.71
N SER A 432 -6.00 -15.31 -8.57
CA SER A 432 -5.00 -15.17 -7.49
C SER A 432 -4.57 -16.53 -6.90
N VAL A 433 -5.53 -17.40 -6.57
CA VAL A 433 -5.26 -18.74 -6.06
C VAL A 433 -4.49 -19.57 -7.08
N ASN A 434 -4.87 -19.50 -8.35
CA ASN A 434 -4.22 -20.28 -9.38
C ASN A 434 -2.75 -19.86 -9.58
N TYR A 435 -2.45 -18.55 -9.50
CA TYR A 435 -1.06 -18.08 -9.47
C TYR A 435 -0.25 -18.69 -8.33
N LYS A 436 -0.82 -18.73 -7.11
CA LYS A 436 -0.16 -19.33 -5.94
C LYS A 436 0.12 -20.81 -6.15
N VAL A 437 -0.88 -21.56 -6.62
CA VAL A 437 -0.77 -23.00 -6.87
C VAL A 437 0.29 -23.29 -7.93
N GLU A 438 0.34 -22.54 -9.02
CA GLU A 438 1.36 -22.77 -10.05
C GLU A 438 2.76 -22.40 -9.60
N ILE A 439 2.94 -21.25 -8.92
CA ILE A 439 4.25 -20.92 -8.35
C ILE A 439 4.66 -22.02 -7.36
N ALA A 440 3.78 -22.47 -6.47
CA ALA A 440 4.06 -23.56 -5.54
C ALA A 440 4.42 -24.86 -6.27
N ARG A 441 3.75 -25.18 -7.39
CA ARG A 441 4.08 -26.36 -8.22
C ARG A 441 5.52 -26.33 -8.73
N ALA A 442 6.01 -25.15 -9.14
CA ALA A 442 7.37 -25.00 -9.66
C ALA A 442 8.44 -25.23 -8.60
N PHE A 443 8.23 -24.65 -7.43
CA PHE A 443 9.18 -24.64 -6.33
C PHE A 443 9.00 -25.85 -5.41
N LEU A 444 8.17 -26.84 -5.81
CA LEU A 444 7.83 -28.00 -4.98
C LEU A 444 9.06 -28.80 -4.51
N ALA A 445 10.11 -28.83 -5.33
CA ALA A 445 11.33 -29.58 -5.08
C ALA A 445 12.55 -28.71 -4.78
N ASP A 446 12.41 -27.39 -4.84
CA ASP A 446 13.50 -26.44 -4.61
C ASP A 446 13.33 -25.76 -3.25
N THR A 447 14.45 -25.40 -2.63
CA THR A 447 14.46 -24.43 -1.53
C THR A 447 14.53 -23.03 -2.13
N PHE A 448 13.74 -22.11 -1.62
CA PHE A 448 13.70 -20.75 -2.15
C PHE A 448 13.69 -19.70 -1.04
N TYR A 449 13.95 -18.46 -1.43
CA TYR A 449 14.10 -17.30 -0.56
C TYR A 449 13.18 -16.18 -1.04
N LEU A 450 12.70 -15.39 -0.09
CA LEU A 450 11.79 -14.28 -0.33
C LEU A 450 12.52 -12.98 0.01
N PRO A 451 13.12 -12.26 -0.95
CA PRO A 451 13.74 -10.97 -0.67
C PRO A 451 12.69 -9.98 -0.14
N HIS A 452 13.06 -9.15 0.84
CA HIS A 452 12.17 -8.18 1.49
C HIS A 452 12.57 -6.74 1.16
N ASN A 453 11.58 -5.85 1.12
CA ASN A 453 11.74 -4.39 1.11
C ASN A 453 10.84 -3.76 2.19
N VAL A 454 10.95 -2.45 2.43
CA VAL A 454 10.10 -1.72 3.37
C VAL A 454 9.10 -0.79 2.68
N ASP A 455 7.99 -0.47 3.32
CA ASP A 455 7.22 0.72 2.99
C ASP A 455 7.88 1.99 3.57
N PHE A 456 7.30 3.16 3.29
CA PHE A 456 7.83 4.44 3.81
C PHE A 456 7.79 4.56 5.34
N ARG A 457 7.09 3.67 6.04
CA ARG A 457 6.98 3.63 7.50
C ARG A 457 8.00 2.68 8.12
N GLY A 458 8.66 1.85 7.30
CA GLY A 458 9.64 0.84 7.72
C GLY A 458 9.08 -0.58 7.80
N ARG A 459 7.79 -0.83 7.53
CA ARG A 459 7.22 -2.19 7.58
C ARG A 459 7.78 -3.03 6.45
N ALA A 460 8.31 -4.21 6.77
CA ALA A 460 8.88 -5.12 5.77
C ALA A 460 7.82 -5.92 5.02
N TYR A 461 8.05 -6.13 3.73
CA TYR A 461 7.21 -6.88 2.81
C TYR A 461 8.08 -7.70 1.84
N PRO A 462 7.74 -8.96 1.55
CA PRO A 462 8.32 -9.70 0.43
C PRO A 462 8.16 -8.93 -0.89
N ILE A 463 9.21 -8.92 -1.70
CA ILE A 463 9.19 -8.36 -3.06
C ILE A 463 8.36 -9.25 -4.01
N PRO A 464 8.43 -10.61 -3.95
CA PRO A 464 7.51 -11.47 -4.70
C PRO A 464 6.05 -11.25 -4.28
N PRO A 465 5.15 -10.82 -5.18
CA PRO A 465 3.80 -10.38 -4.79
C PRO A 465 2.77 -11.51 -4.71
N HIS A 466 3.01 -12.65 -5.35
CA HIS A 466 1.98 -13.68 -5.57
C HIS A 466 1.96 -14.76 -4.49
N LEU A 467 3.11 -15.38 -4.21
CA LEU A 467 3.27 -16.41 -3.18
C LEU A 467 4.28 -15.92 -2.14
N SER A 468 3.80 -15.65 -0.93
CA SER A 468 4.62 -15.25 0.20
C SER A 468 3.93 -15.57 1.53
N HIS A 469 4.70 -15.62 2.62
CA HIS A 469 4.18 -15.90 3.96
C HIS A 469 3.30 -14.78 4.54
N ILE A 470 3.35 -13.56 3.98
CA ILE A 470 2.43 -12.46 4.33
C ILE A 470 1.03 -12.66 3.72
N GLY A 471 0.88 -13.58 2.76
CA GLY A 471 -0.39 -13.87 2.09
C GLY A 471 -1.50 -14.39 2.99
N ASP A 472 -2.58 -14.83 2.34
CA ASP A 472 -3.74 -15.47 2.96
C ASP A 472 -3.39 -16.84 3.59
N ASP A 473 -4.33 -17.39 4.36
CA ASP A 473 -4.19 -18.70 5.04
C ASP A 473 -3.68 -19.81 4.10
N LEU A 474 -4.16 -19.87 2.85
CA LEU A 474 -3.66 -20.81 1.85
C LEU A 474 -2.16 -20.61 1.57
N SER A 475 -1.71 -19.38 1.37
CA SER A 475 -0.29 -19.07 1.14
C SER A 475 0.56 -19.50 2.34
N ARG A 476 0.07 -19.29 3.56
CA ARG A 476 0.78 -19.67 4.79
C ARG A 476 0.84 -21.18 4.99
N GLY A 477 -0.26 -21.89 4.79
CA GLY A 477 -0.32 -23.35 4.89
C GLY A 477 0.55 -24.08 3.86
N LEU A 478 0.80 -23.45 2.70
CA LEU A 478 1.69 -23.97 1.66
C LEU A 478 3.19 -23.80 1.97
N LEU A 479 3.57 -23.02 2.99
CA LEU A 479 4.97 -22.65 3.24
C LEU A 479 5.50 -23.28 4.54
N LEU A 480 6.69 -23.88 4.46
CA LEU A 480 7.45 -24.43 5.59
C LEU A 480 8.85 -23.83 5.60
N PHE A 481 9.52 -23.81 6.75
CA PHE A 481 10.96 -23.56 6.76
C PHE A 481 11.69 -24.71 6.05
N ALA A 482 12.73 -24.40 5.28
CA ALA A 482 13.51 -25.44 4.61
C ALA A 482 14.32 -26.29 5.59
N GLU A 483 14.79 -25.66 6.67
CA GLU A 483 15.48 -26.32 7.77
C GLU A 483 14.47 -26.84 8.79
N ALA A 484 14.63 -28.08 9.24
CA ALA A 484 13.83 -28.67 10.31
C ALA A 484 14.66 -28.76 11.59
N LYS A 485 14.02 -28.50 12.75
CA LYS A 485 14.66 -28.61 14.07
C LYS A 485 13.90 -29.59 14.97
N PRO A 486 14.59 -30.35 15.84
CA PRO A 486 13.94 -31.27 16.77
C PRO A 486 13.01 -30.49 17.71
N LEU A 487 11.80 -30.99 17.92
CA LEU A 487 10.79 -30.33 18.76
C LEU A 487 11.28 -30.13 20.20
N GLY A 488 11.86 -31.18 20.80
CA GLY A 488 12.05 -31.24 22.25
C GLY A 488 10.71 -31.20 23.01
N GLU A 489 10.78 -31.25 24.34
CA GLU A 489 9.58 -31.21 25.19
C GLU A 489 8.79 -29.89 25.02
N ARG A 490 9.52 -28.77 24.97
CA ARG A 490 8.93 -27.44 24.84
C ARG A 490 8.34 -27.21 23.46
N GLY A 491 9.01 -27.64 22.38
CA GLY A 491 8.48 -27.47 21.03
C GLY A 491 7.24 -28.33 20.77
N PHE A 492 7.16 -29.55 21.34
CA PHE A 492 5.95 -30.36 21.26
C PHE A 492 4.75 -29.67 21.95
N ARG A 493 4.98 -29.06 23.12
CA ARG A 493 3.97 -28.23 23.80
C ARG A 493 3.53 -27.04 22.93
N TRP A 494 4.48 -26.32 22.33
CA TRP A 494 4.18 -25.17 21.47
C TRP A 494 3.43 -25.55 20.19
N LEU A 495 3.69 -26.73 19.62
CA LEU A 495 2.96 -27.23 18.46
C LEU A 495 1.47 -27.46 18.79
N LYS A 496 1.15 -27.98 19.98
CA LYS A 496 -0.24 -28.11 20.46
C LYS A 496 -0.88 -26.73 20.69
N ILE A 497 -0.17 -25.81 21.34
CA ILE A 497 -0.67 -24.45 21.56
C ILE A 497 -0.97 -23.75 20.23
N HIS A 498 -0.09 -23.91 19.24
CA HIS A 498 -0.25 -23.36 17.91
C HIS A 498 -1.51 -23.91 17.21
N LEU A 499 -1.77 -25.22 17.31
CA LEU A 499 -3.00 -25.82 16.79
C LEU A 499 -4.26 -25.24 17.45
N ALA A 500 -4.25 -25.09 18.77
CA ALA A 500 -5.36 -24.48 19.51
C ALA A 500 -5.60 -23.01 19.09
N ASN A 501 -4.52 -22.25 18.85
CA ASN A 501 -4.58 -20.88 18.37
C ASN A 501 -5.23 -20.80 16.97
N LEU A 502 -4.78 -21.65 16.04
CA LEU A 502 -5.31 -21.71 14.67
C LEU A 502 -6.79 -22.13 14.61
N TYR A 503 -7.22 -22.96 15.57
CA TYR A 503 -8.62 -23.37 15.69
C TYR A 503 -9.52 -22.28 16.33
N GLY A 504 -8.95 -21.23 16.90
CA GLY A 504 -9.67 -20.14 17.56
C GLY A 504 -9.86 -20.29 19.08
N TYR A 505 -9.17 -21.25 19.71
CA TYR A 505 -9.17 -21.46 21.17
C TYR A 505 -8.02 -20.67 21.87
N ASP A 506 -7.83 -19.41 21.46
CA ASP A 506 -6.70 -18.55 21.86
C ASP A 506 -6.93 -17.79 23.20
N LYS A 507 -8.12 -17.87 23.79
CA LYS A 507 -8.46 -17.15 25.06
C LYS A 507 -8.24 -17.98 26.33
N ALA A 508 -7.90 -19.24 26.16
CA ALA A 508 -7.51 -20.12 27.24
C ALA A 508 -6.05 -19.86 27.64
N ASN A 509 -5.69 -20.21 28.89
CA ASN A 509 -4.28 -20.22 29.27
C ASN A 509 -3.53 -21.31 28.48
N PHE A 510 -2.20 -21.25 28.44
CA PHE A 510 -1.44 -22.17 27.59
C PHE A 510 -1.61 -23.66 27.96
N ASP A 511 -1.90 -23.98 29.22
CA ASP A 511 -2.07 -25.37 29.66
C ASP A 511 -3.47 -25.91 29.29
N GLU A 512 -4.51 -25.09 29.44
CA GLU A 512 -5.86 -25.36 28.96
C GLU A 512 -5.88 -25.57 27.42
N ARG A 513 -5.07 -24.81 26.67
CA ARG A 513 -4.91 -24.99 25.22
C ARG A 513 -4.32 -26.36 24.88
N VAL A 514 -3.34 -26.82 25.64
CA VAL A 514 -2.72 -28.15 25.48
C VAL A 514 -3.72 -29.25 25.82
N GLU A 515 -4.44 -29.15 26.94
CA GLU A 515 -5.47 -30.10 27.33
C GLU A 515 -6.60 -30.19 26.29
N TRP A 516 -6.96 -29.06 25.68
CA TRP A 516 -7.96 -29.02 24.63
C TRP A 516 -7.52 -29.82 23.40
N VAL A 517 -6.24 -29.70 22.99
CA VAL A 517 -5.68 -30.51 21.90
C VAL A 517 -5.65 -32.00 22.25
N ASP A 518 -5.26 -32.33 23.47
CA ASP A 518 -5.21 -33.73 23.92
C ASP A 518 -6.59 -34.40 23.91
N LYS A 519 -7.66 -33.65 24.19
CA LYS A 519 -9.05 -34.14 24.09
C LYS A 519 -9.52 -34.35 22.64
N HIS A 520 -8.90 -33.71 21.66
CA HIS A 520 -9.30 -33.77 20.25
C HIS A 520 -8.30 -34.54 19.38
N ILE A 521 -7.39 -35.32 19.98
CA ILE A 521 -6.32 -36.01 19.25
C ILE A 521 -6.84 -36.93 18.15
N ASP A 522 -7.97 -37.60 18.37
CA ASP A 522 -8.59 -38.48 17.39
C ASP A 522 -9.05 -37.71 16.14
N ASN A 523 -9.67 -36.53 16.33
CA ASN A 523 -10.09 -35.67 15.23
C ASN A 523 -8.88 -35.10 14.45
N ILE A 524 -7.76 -34.88 15.15
CA ILE A 524 -6.52 -34.36 14.58
C ILE A 524 -5.86 -35.41 13.68
N ILE A 525 -5.76 -36.65 14.18
CA ILE A 525 -5.23 -37.78 13.40
C ILE A 525 -6.15 -38.05 12.20
N GLU A 526 -7.48 -38.09 12.39
CA GLU A 526 -8.44 -38.28 11.29
C GLU A 526 -8.28 -37.18 10.23
N SER A 527 -8.18 -35.91 10.64
CA SER A 527 -8.00 -34.78 9.71
C SER A 527 -6.69 -34.87 8.94
N ALA A 528 -5.62 -35.40 9.55
CA ALA A 528 -4.33 -35.58 8.91
C ALA A 528 -4.29 -36.78 7.92
N GLU A 529 -5.03 -37.85 8.21
CA GLU A 529 -5.06 -39.06 7.38
C GLU A 529 -6.09 -39.00 6.26
N ASN A 530 -7.30 -38.51 6.56
CA ASN A 530 -8.44 -38.44 5.65
C ASN A 530 -8.99 -37.00 5.55
N PRO A 531 -8.22 -36.04 5.01
CA PRO A 531 -8.55 -34.62 5.02
C PRO A 531 -9.81 -34.25 4.24
N LEU A 532 -10.14 -34.99 3.17
CA LEU A 532 -11.27 -34.71 2.27
C LEU A 532 -12.48 -35.62 2.50
N GLU A 533 -12.27 -36.89 2.89
CA GLU A 533 -13.35 -37.88 3.02
C GLU A 533 -13.79 -38.10 4.48
N GLY A 534 -13.01 -37.65 5.46
CA GLY A 534 -13.34 -37.75 6.89
C GLY A 534 -14.31 -36.67 7.39
N SER A 535 -14.32 -36.44 8.70
CA SER A 535 -15.16 -35.43 9.36
C SER A 535 -14.91 -33.97 8.93
N ARG A 536 -13.79 -33.71 8.22
CA ARG A 536 -13.30 -32.38 7.83
C ARG A 536 -13.28 -31.39 9.00
N TRP A 537 -12.94 -31.86 10.19
CA TRP A 537 -12.92 -31.06 11.41
C TRP A 537 -12.08 -29.79 11.28
N TRP A 538 -10.94 -29.86 10.59
CA TRP A 538 -10.05 -28.74 10.30
C TRP A 538 -10.71 -27.57 9.56
N LEU A 539 -11.80 -27.78 8.78
CA LEU A 539 -12.51 -26.70 8.08
C LEU A 539 -13.25 -25.74 9.03
N LYS A 540 -13.50 -26.16 10.28
CA LYS A 540 -14.17 -25.34 11.30
C LYS A 540 -13.23 -24.37 12.01
N ALA A 541 -11.92 -24.49 11.78
CA ALA A 541 -10.91 -23.60 12.34
C ALA A 541 -11.00 -22.18 11.73
N ASP A 542 -10.49 -21.18 12.45
CA ASP A 542 -10.37 -19.81 11.95
C ASP A 542 -9.41 -19.73 10.75
N ASP A 543 -8.33 -20.51 10.80
CA ASP A 543 -7.30 -20.66 9.76
C ASP A 543 -7.16 -22.13 9.30
N PRO A 544 -8.04 -22.60 8.39
CA PRO A 544 -8.17 -24.02 8.05
C PRO A 544 -6.89 -24.66 7.46
N TRP A 545 -6.21 -24.01 6.50
CA TRP A 545 -5.08 -24.63 5.81
C TRP A 545 -3.85 -24.75 6.73
N GLN A 546 -3.59 -23.74 7.55
CA GLN A 546 -2.57 -23.80 8.59
C GLN A 546 -2.92 -24.83 9.68
N CYS A 547 -4.20 -24.93 10.07
CA CYS A 547 -4.67 -25.93 11.02
C CYS A 547 -4.42 -27.35 10.48
N LEU A 548 -4.77 -27.62 9.23
CA LEU A 548 -4.51 -28.90 8.58
C LEU A 548 -3.02 -29.23 8.51
N ALA A 549 -2.18 -28.24 8.16
CA ALA A 549 -0.72 -28.41 8.16
C ALA A 549 -0.20 -28.81 9.55
N THR A 550 -0.72 -28.17 10.60
CA THR A 550 -0.36 -28.47 11.99
C THR A 550 -0.87 -29.84 12.45
N CYS A 551 -2.08 -30.25 12.03
CA CYS A 551 -2.61 -31.59 12.29
C CYS A 551 -1.70 -32.68 11.71
N MET A 552 -1.24 -32.49 10.46
CA MET A 552 -0.30 -33.41 9.83
C MET A 552 1.03 -33.49 10.58
N GLU A 553 1.56 -32.33 10.99
CA GLU A 553 2.81 -32.26 11.75
C GLU A 553 2.71 -32.97 13.10
N LEU A 554 1.60 -32.76 13.82
CA LEU A 554 1.35 -33.40 15.11
C LEU A 554 1.17 -34.91 14.96
N ARG A 555 0.45 -35.37 13.93
CA ARG A 555 0.32 -36.80 13.60
C ARG A 555 1.70 -37.41 13.33
N ASN A 556 2.52 -36.75 12.53
CA ASN A 556 3.87 -37.24 12.20
C ASN A 556 4.76 -37.34 13.45
N ALA A 557 4.67 -36.37 14.37
CA ALA A 557 5.38 -36.43 15.65
C ALA A 557 4.87 -37.60 16.53
N LEU A 558 3.56 -37.80 16.62
CA LEU A 558 2.94 -38.87 17.42
C LEU A 558 3.17 -40.28 16.86
N ALA A 559 3.49 -40.40 15.57
CA ALA A 559 3.83 -41.67 14.95
C ALA A 559 5.22 -42.20 15.38
N LEU A 560 6.09 -41.33 15.92
CA LEU A 560 7.38 -41.75 16.49
C LEU A 560 7.20 -42.27 17.93
N PRO A 561 8.04 -43.23 18.38
CA PRO A 561 8.04 -43.68 19.77
C PRO A 561 8.29 -42.55 20.78
N ASP A 562 9.10 -41.56 20.39
CA ASP A 562 9.35 -40.33 21.15
C ASP A 562 9.03 -39.12 20.27
N PRO A 563 7.87 -38.45 20.47
CA PRO A 563 7.48 -37.27 19.72
C PRO A 563 8.45 -36.09 19.85
N THR A 564 9.29 -36.04 20.89
CA THR A 564 10.21 -34.92 21.12
C THR A 564 11.40 -34.91 20.16
N GLN A 565 11.74 -36.06 19.57
CA GLN A 565 12.83 -36.19 18.59
C GLN A 565 12.42 -35.81 17.17
N TYR A 566 11.13 -35.60 16.93
CA TYR A 566 10.63 -35.24 15.62
C TYR A 566 11.19 -33.88 15.17
N CYS A 567 11.77 -33.83 13.97
CA CYS A 567 12.29 -32.61 13.39
C CYS A 567 11.20 -31.88 12.60
N SER A 568 10.60 -30.85 13.21
CA SER A 568 9.53 -30.05 12.59
C SER A 568 10.10 -28.87 11.80
N PRO A 569 9.73 -28.70 10.52
CA PRO A 569 9.96 -27.49 9.74
C PRO A 569 8.80 -26.47 9.82
N LEU A 570 7.69 -26.80 10.48
CA LEU A 570 6.51 -25.94 10.57
C LEU A 570 6.83 -24.67 11.38
N PRO A 571 6.55 -23.46 10.84
CA PRO A 571 6.67 -22.22 11.59
C PRO A 571 5.55 -22.12 12.64
N VAL A 572 5.90 -21.76 13.88
CA VAL A 572 4.92 -21.39 14.91
C VAL A 572 4.94 -19.88 15.07
N HIS A 573 3.77 -19.25 15.02
CA HIS A 573 3.61 -17.82 15.18
C HIS A 573 3.24 -17.42 16.61
N GLN A 574 3.80 -16.31 17.08
CA GLN A 574 3.34 -15.58 18.25
C GLN A 574 2.87 -14.19 17.84
N ASP A 575 1.65 -13.84 18.23
CA ASP A 575 0.99 -12.61 17.77
C ASP A 575 0.85 -11.60 18.91
N GLY A 576 1.15 -10.32 18.62
CA GLY A 576 0.90 -9.23 19.55
C GLY A 576 -0.60 -8.94 19.68
N THR A 577 -1.14 -8.91 20.90
CA THR A 577 -2.56 -8.58 21.11
C THR A 577 -2.77 -7.08 20.90
N CYS A 578 -3.19 -6.69 19.69
CA CYS A 578 -3.37 -5.30 19.28
C CYS A 578 -2.09 -4.48 19.48
N ASN A 579 -1.04 -4.81 18.72
CA ASN A 579 0.30 -4.23 18.88
C ASN A 579 0.31 -2.69 18.89
N GLY A 580 -0.53 -2.04 18.08
CA GLY A 580 -0.68 -0.58 18.12
C GLY A 580 -1.07 -0.01 19.50
N LEU A 581 -2.00 -0.66 20.22
CA LEU A 581 -2.32 -0.28 21.61
C LEU A 581 -1.22 -0.66 22.59
N GLN A 582 -0.48 -1.76 22.34
CA GLN A 582 0.69 -2.12 23.16
C GLN A 582 1.76 -1.02 23.11
N HIS A 583 2.08 -0.51 21.92
CA HIS A 583 3.00 0.63 21.78
C HIS A 583 2.46 1.88 22.47
N TYR A 584 1.17 2.21 22.30
CA TYR A 584 0.60 3.39 22.98
C TYR A 584 0.60 3.27 24.50
N ALA A 585 0.23 2.12 25.05
CA ALA A 585 0.23 1.89 26.50
C ALA A 585 1.65 1.96 27.08
N ALA A 586 2.67 1.48 26.33
CA ALA A 586 4.07 1.59 26.74
C ALA A 586 4.60 3.05 26.69
N LEU A 587 4.21 3.83 25.67
CA LEU A 587 4.57 5.24 25.55
C LEU A 587 3.86 6.10 26.61
N GLY A 588 2.54 5.89 26.77
CA GLY A 588 1.68 6.66 27.68
C GLY A 588 1.81 6.26 29.14
N GLY A 589 2.32 5.06 29.43
CA GLY A 589 2.39 4.56 30.80
C GLY A 589 1.03 4.22 31.41
N ASP A 590 0.05 3.84 30.58
CA ASP A 590 -1.33 3.55 30.99
C ASP A 590 -1.42 2.18 31.67
N GLU A 591 -1.60 2.11 32.99
CA GLU A 591 -1.63 0.85 33.75
C GLU A 591 -2.84 -0.04 33.40
N GLN A 592 -4.05 0.55 33.34
CA GLN A 592 -5.26 -0.19 32.95
C GLN A 592 -5.18 -0.66 31.49
N GLY A 593 -4.72 0.22 30.60
CA GLY A 593 -4.50 -0.10 29.19
C GLY A 593 -3.49 -1.25 29.03
N ALA A 594 -2.36 -1.18 29.73
CA ALA A 594 -1.31 -2.20 29.72
C ALA A 594 -1.82 -3.58 30.16
N MET A 595 -2.74 -3.66 31.12
CA MET A 595 -3.37 -4.91 31.52
C MET A 595 -4.28 -5.48 30.41
N GLN A 596 -5.07 -4.64 29.73
CA GLN A 596 -5.99 -5.09 28.68
C GLN A 596 -5.28 -5.58 27.40
N VAL A 597 -4.03 -5.16 27.18
CA VAL A 597 -3.22 -5.53 26.01
C VAL A 597 -2.05 -6.46 26.34
N ASN A 598 -2.12 -7.13 27.49
CA ASN A 598 -1.17 -8.16 27.93
C ASN A 598 0.28 -7.67 28.13
N LEU A 599 0.49 -6.37 28.37
CA LEU A 599 1.80 -5.84 28.80
C LEU A 599 2.06 -6.14 30.28
N ALA A 600 1.03 -6.07 31.11
CA ALA A 600 1.11 -6.48 32.51
C ALA A 600 0.93 -8.01 32.63
N ALA A 601 1.59 -8.61 33.61
CA ALA A 601 1.45 -10.04 33.91
C ALA A 601 0.01 -10.35 34.36
N ALA A 602 -0.55 -11.41 33.80
CA ALA A 602 -1.88 -11.93 34.14
C ALA A 602 -1.87 -13.45 34.00
N ASP A 603 -2.76 -14.13 34.72
CA ASP A 603 -2.88 -15.60 34.67
C ASP A 603 -3.56 -16.09 33.38
N ARG A 604 -4.38 -15.24 32.77
CA ARG A 604 -5.09 -15.48 31.51
C ARG A 604 -4.84 -14.34 30.52
N PRO A 605 -4.83 -14.62 29.21
CA PRO A 605 -4.74 -13.57 28.20
C PRO A 605 -5.98 -12.66 28.28
N SER A 606 -5.74 -11.36 28.43
CA SER A 606 -6.77 -10.32 28.33
C SER A 606 -7.14 -10.09 26.86
N ASP A 607 -8.41 -9.75 26.62
CA ASP A 607 -8.95 -9.48 25.29
C ASP A 607 -9.61 -8.10 25.29
N VAL A 608 -8.85 -7.08 24.87
CA VAL A 608 -9.31 -5.69 24.78
C VAL A 608 -10.62 -5.55 23.99
N TYR A 609 -10.83 -6.37 22.97
CA TYR A 609 -12.04 -6.34 22.15
C TYR A 609 -13.28 -6.75 22.95
N SER A 610 -13.19 -7.83 23.75
CA SER A 610 -14.28 -8.26 24.63
C SER A 610 -14.48 -7.32 25.82
N HIS A 611 -13.42 -6.64 26.28
CA HIS A 611 -13.53 -5.59 27.29
C HIS A 611 -14.34 -4.40 26.76
N VAL A 612 -13.95 -3.84 25.61
CA VAL A 612 -14.67 -2.73 24.96
C VAL A 612 -16.09 -3.14 24.58
N GLY A 613 -16.28 -4.34 24.02
CA GLY A 613 -17.61 -4.86 23.68
C GLY A 613 -18.56 -4.90 24.88
N ARG A 614 -18.09 -5.38 26.05
CA ARG A 614 -18.89 -5.38 27.28
C ARG A 614 -19.16 -3.98 27.82
N ALA A 615 -18.19 -3.07 27.72
CA ALA A 615 -18.37 -1.68 28.13
C ALA A 615 -19.44 -0.98 27.28
N VAL A 616 -19.41 -1.20 25.96
CA VAL A 616 -20.41 -0.66 25.03
C VAL A 616 -21.79 -1.29 25.25
N GLU A 617 -21.86 -2.61 25.44
CA GLU A 617 -23.13 -3.29 25.73
C GLU A 617 -23.80 -2.70 26.99
N LYS A 618 -23.04 -2.44 28.05
CA LYS A 618 -23.56 -1.81 29.26
C LYS A 618 -24.18 -0.43 28.99
N LEU A 619 -23.51 0.41 28.18
CA LEU A 619 -24.06 1.72 27.79
C LEU A 619 -25.33 1.59 26.95
N ILE A 620 -25.37 0.61 26.04
CA ILE A 620 -26.57 0.32 25.23
C ILE A 620 -27.72 -0.17 26.12
N GLU A 621 -27.46 -1.01 27.11
CA GLU A 621 -28.49 -1.47 28.05
C GLU A 621 -29.10 -0.31 28.85
N GLU A 622 -28.28 0.63 29.31
CA GLU A 622 -28.70 1.83 30.01
C GLU A 622 -29.56 2.74 29.10
N GLU A 623 -29.16 2.95 27.86
CA GLU A 623 -29.90 3.79 26.90
C GLU A 623 -31.16 3.11 26.34
N ALA A 624 -31.14 1.78 26.18
CA ALA A 624 -32.31 1.00 25.85
C ALA A 624 -33.36 1.06 26.96
N ALA A 625 -32.92 1.07 28.24
CA ALA A 625 -33.79 1.29 29.39
C ALA A 625 -34.32 2.73 29.45
N ALA A 626 -33.53 3.73 29.04
CA ALA A 626 -33.96 5.12 28.89
C ALA A 626 -34.94 5.36 27.73
N GLY A 627 -35.10 4.37 26.84
CA GLY A 627 -36.14 4.35 25.81
C GLY A 627 -35.64 4.51 24.37
N ASP A 628 -34.32 4.57 24.14
CA ASP A 628 -33.75 4.74 22.79
C ASP A 628 -34.09 3.55 21.87
N ALA A 629 -34.57 3.87 20.66
CA ALA A 629 -35.06 2.87 19.70
C ALA A 629 -33.92 2.06 19.07
N ILE A 630 -32.77 2.69 18.79
CA ILE A 630 -31.61 2.05 18.18
C ILE A 630 -30.89 1.19 19.22
N ALA A 631 -30.78 1.67 20.45
CA ALA A 631 -30.21 0.90 21.56
C ALA A 631 -31.01 -0.39 21.82
N LYS A 632 -32.35 -0.33 21.77
CA LYS A 632 -33.21 -1.52 21.87
C LYS A 632 -32.98 -2.50 20.71
N LEU A 633 -32.75 -1.99 19.50
CA LEU A 633 -32.48 -2.82 18.32
C LEU A 633 -31.12 -3.54 18.42
N LEU A 634 -30.12 -2.89 19.03
CA LEU A 634 -28.76 -3.40 19.17
C LEU A 634 -28.51 -4.23 20.44
N LYS A 635 -29.41 -4.16 21.42
CA LYS A 635 -29.30 -4.90 22.69
C LYS A 635 -29.10 -6.40 22.45
N GLY A 636 -28.06 -6.96 23.04
CA GLY A 636 -27.69 -8.38 22.93
C GLY A 636 -27.07 -8.76 21.59
N LYS A 637 -26.84 -7.81 20.67
CA LYS A 637 -26.27 -8.06 19.35
C LYS A 637 -24.80 -7.67 19.25
N ILE A 638 -24.21 -7.03 20.25
CA ILE A 638 -22.78 -6.67 20.23
C ILE A 638 -21.94 -7.90 20.51
N SER A 639 -21.21 -8.37 19.50
CA SER A 639 -20.22 -9.43 19.67
C SER A 639 -18.81 -8.88 19.50
N ARG A 640 -17.82 -9.63 19.99
CA ARG A 640 -16.41 -9.35 19.77
C ARG A 640 -16.10 -9.09 18.29
N LYS A 641 -16.69 -9.86 17.37
CA LYS A 641 -16.45 -9.74 15.92
C LYS A 641 -16.85 -8.37 15.36
N VAL A 642 -17.97 -7.81 15.84
CA VAL A 642 -18.48 -6.49 15.40
C VAL A 642 -17.53 -5.36 15.80
N VAL A 643 -16.99 -5.39 17.03
CA VAL A 643 -16.12 -4.31 17.53
C VAL A 643 -14.64 -4.50 17.22
N LYS A 644 -14.18 -5.73 16.92
CA LYS A 644 -12.77 -6.07 16.72
C LYS A 644 -12.09 -5.19 15.67
N GLN A 645 -12.70 -5.07 14.49
CA GLN A 645 -12.09 -4.32 13.39
C GLN A 645 -11.97 -2.83 13.71
N THR A 646 -13.01 -2.23 14.29
CA THR A 646 -13.01 -0.82 14.69
C THR A 646 -11.99 -0.52 15.79
N VAL A 647 -11.95 -1.34 16.85
CA VAL A 647 -10.96 -1.18 17.94
C VAL A 647 -9.53 -1.31 17.40
N MET A 648 -9.28 -2.30 16.53
CA MET A 648 -7.98 -2.53 15.93
C MET A 648 -7.55 -1.38 15.01
N THR A 649 -8.47 -0.80 14.24
CA THR A 649 -8.14 0.27 13.27
C THR A 649 -8.14 1.68 13.88
N THR A 650 -8.75 1.87 15.05
CA THR A 650 -8.76 3.17 15.76
C THR A 650 -7.37 3.65 16.12
N VAL A 651 -6.50 2.77 16.62
CA VAL A 651 -5.09 3.11 16.86
C VAL A 651 -4.31 3.42 15.60
N TYR A 652 -4.82 2.96 14.46
CA TYR A 652 -4.26 3.21 13.14
C TYR A 652 -4.95 4.36 12.40
N GLY A 653 -5.68 5.22 13.14
CA GLY A 653 -6.19 6.50 12.64
C GLY A 653 -7.47 6.37 11.82
N VAL A 654 -8.29 5.33 12.05
CA VAL A 654 -9.62 5.25 11.44
C VAL A 654 -10.45 6.48 11.80
N THR A 655 -11.13 7.06 10.81
CA THR A 655 -12.10 8.14 11.05
C THR A 655 -13.42 7.58 11.53
N PHE A 656 -14.31 8.44 12.02
CA PHE A 656 -15.68 8.04 12.35
C PHE A 656 -16.41 7.38 11.17
N VAL A 657 -16.23 7.91 9.96
CA VAL A 657 -16.84 7.36 8.72
C VAL A 657 -16.33 5.95 8.46
N GLY A 658 -15.01 5.74 8.52
CA GLY A 658 -14.43 4.41 8.34
C GLY A 658 -14.83 3.43 9.46
N ALA A 659 -14.92 3.89 10.71
CA ALA A 659 -15.41 3.07 11.83
C ALA A 659 -16.86 2.63 11.62
N ARG A 660 -17.74 3.53 11.17
CA ARG A 660 -19.13 3.24 10.81
C ARG A 660 -19.20 2.18 9.72
N GLU A 661 -18.47 2.36 8.62
CA GLU A 661 -18.49 1.43 7.48
C GLU A 661 -18.04 0.01 7.87
N GLN A 662 -17.00 -0.09 8.70
CA GLN A 662 -16.55 -1.38 9.23
C GLN A 662 -17.64 -2.07 10.06
N ILE A 663 -18.29 -1.32 10.95
CA ILE A 663 -19.38 -1.86 11.77
C ILE A 663 -20.58 -2.24 10.90
N GLU A 664 -20.93 -1.39 9.93
CA GLU A 664 -22.03 -1.63 9.00
C GLU A 664 -21.81 -2.92 8.21
N GLY A 665 -20.61 -3.13 7.67
CA GLY A 665 -20.25 -4.39 7.02
C GLY A 665 -20.42 -5.59 7.93
N GLN A 666 -19.95 -5.51 9.19
CA GLN A 666 -20.12 -6.61 10.16
C GLN A 666 -21.58 -6.86 10.56
N LEU A 667 -22.42 -5.82 10.58
CA LEU A 667 -23.86 -5.96 10.86
C LEU A 667 -24.58 -6.58 9.66
N ARG A 668 -24.26 -6.16 8.42
CA ARG A 668 -24.79 -6.76 7.19
C ARG A 668 -24.42 -8.24 7.07
N ASP A 669 -23.16 -8.58 7.32
CA ASP A 669 -22.68 -9.97 7.29
C ASP A 669 -23.40 -10.89 8.30
N ARG A 670 -23.93 -10.34 9.40
CA ARG A 670 -24.65 -11.10 10.42
C ARG A 670 -26.13 -11.28 10.11
N GLY A 671 -26.73 -10.34 9.39
CA GLY A 671 -28.17 -10.35 9.05
C GLY A 671 -29.12 -10.26 10.26
N ASP A 672 -28.64 -9.87 11.44
CA ASP A 672 -29.43 -9.75 12.67
C ASP A 672 -30.05 -8.36 12.89
N VAL A 673 -29.69 -7.40 12.04
CA VAL A 673 -30.27 -6.06 11.96
C VAL A 673 -30.86 -5.89 10.55
N PRO A 674 -32.10 -5.36 10.42
CA PRO A 674 -32.68 -5.07 9.10
C PRO A 674 -31.75 -4.16 8.29
N GLU A 675 -31.57 -4.46 7.00
CA GLU A 675 -30.61 -3.74 6.14
C GLU A 675 -30.84 -2.22 6.13
N GLU A 676 -32.10 -1.79 6.14
CA GLU A 676 -32.50 -0.37 6.21
C GLU A 676 -32.01 0.35 7.47
N HIS A 677 -31.82 -0.38 8.56
CA HIS A 677 -31.38 0.17 9.84
C HIS A 677 -29.89 -0.04 10.11
N CYS A 678 -29.19 -0.83 9.27
CA CYS A 678 -27.76 -1.12 9.45
C CYS A 678 -26.92 0.14 9.50
N TRP A 679 -27.19 1.12 8.62
CA TRP A 679 -26.43 2.38 8.59
C TRP A 679 -26.58 3.19 9.88
N THR A 680 -27.82 3.39 10.33
CA THR A 680 -28.13 4.18 11.53
C THR A 680 -27.63 3.48 12.79
N ALA A 681 -27.80 2.16 12.86
CA ALA A 681 -27.29 1.33 13.95
C ALA A 681 -25.76 1.34 14.01
N ALA A 682 -25.08 1.26 12.85
CA ALA A 682 -23.63 1.34 12.77
C ALA A 682 -23.11 2.72 13.19
N SER A 683 -23.78 3.80 12.79
CA SER A 683 -23.43 5.17 13.17
C SER A 683 -23.51 5.37 14.69
N TYR A 684 -24.61 4.94 15.30
CA TYR A 684 -24.79 4.97 16.75
C TYR A 684 -23.73 4.13 17.48
N LEU A 685 -23.49 2.90 17.01
CA LEU A 685 -22.51 2.00 17.64
C LEU A 685 -21.06 2.53 17.50
N ALA A 686 -20.70 3.11 16.35
CA ALA A 686 -19.38 3.71 16.12
C ALA A 686 -19.07 4.82 17.14
N HIS A 687 -20.04 5.68 17.45
CA HIS A 687 -19.88 6.73 18.46
C HIS A 687 -19.59 6.14 19.84
N LYS A 688 -20.32 5.10 20.26
CA LYS A 688 -20.14 4.47 21.57
C LYS A 688 -18.80 3.73 21.68
N VAL A 689 -18.43 2.98 20.63
CA VAL A 689 -17.16 2.25 20.58
C VAL A 689 -15.97 3.19 20.70
N LEU A 690 -15.94 4.28 19.92
CA LEU A 690 -14.86 5.26 19.95
C LEU A 690 -14.76 5.98 21.31
N ALA A 691 -15.89 6.25 21.96
CA ALA A 691 -15.90 6.83 23.31
C ALA A 691 -15.28 5.89 24.35
N CYS A 692 -15.70 4.62 24.40
CA CYS A 692 -15.18 3.63 25.36
C CYS A 692 -13.67 3.37 25.20
N ILE A 693 -13.14 3.39 23.98
CA ILE A 693 -11.70 3.26 23.73
C ILE A 693 -10.95 4.44 24.35
N GLY A 694 -11.45 5.66 24.17
CA GLY A 694 -10.85 6.88 24.71
C GLY A 694 -10.79 6.92 26.24
N ASP A 695 -11.78 6.34 26.91
CA ASP A 695 -11.83 6.26 28.38
C ASP A 695 -10.88 5.20 28.94
N THR A 696 -10.63 4.12 28.17
CA THR A 696 -9.73 3.03 28.59
C THR A 696 -8.25 3.38 28.41
N PHE A 697 -7.93 4.19 27.39
CA PHE A 697 -6.55 4.54 27.01
C PHE A 697 -6.34 6.06 26.98
N THR A 698 -6.34 6.68 28.16
CA THR A 698 -6.26 8.13 28.30
C THR A 698 -4.88 8.69 27.89
N GLY A 699 -3.78 8.05 28.28
CA GLY A 699 -2.42 8.42 27.85
C GLY A 699 -2.23 8.26 26.35
N ALA A 700 -2.72 7.15 25.77
CA ALA A 700 -2.74 6.96 24.32
C ALA A 700 -3.45 8.11 23.58
N LYS A 701 -4.64 8.50 24.06
CA LYS A 701 -5.43 9.61 23.50
C LYS A 701 -4.66 10.93 23.60
N ALA A 702 -4.03 11.22 24.74
CA ALA A 702 -3.23 12.41 24.92
C ALA A 702 -2.04 12.47 23.94
N ILE A 703 -1.34 11.35 23.73
CA ILE A 703 -0.25 11.24 22.75
C ILE A 703 -0.77 11.42 21.32
N GLN A 704 -1.88 10.79 20.95
CA GLN A 704 -2.49 10.96 19.62
C GLN A 704 -2.86 12.42 19.35
N THR A 705 -3.46 13.10 20.32
CA THR A 705 -3.76 14.53 20.23
C THR A 705 -2.47 15.35 20.08
N TRP A 706 -1.44 15.08 20.88
CA TRP A 706 -0.15 15.77 20.78
C TRP A 706 0.50 15.61 19.40
N LEU A 707 0.57 14.39 18.89
CA LEU A 707 1.10 14.09 17.54
C LEU A 707 0.28 14.84 16.47
N THR A 708 -1.05 14.77 16.53
CA THR A 708 -1.95 15.44 15.58
C THR A 708 -1.75 16.96 15.56
N LEU A 709 -1.62 17.58 16.74
CA LEU A 709 -1.37 19.02 16.87
C LEU A 709 0.00 19.41 16.29
N CYS A 710 1.05 18.65 16.60
CA CYS A 710 2.38 18.88 16.03
C CYS A 710 2.35 18.81 14.49
N ALA A 711 1.75 17.76 13.92
CA ALA A 711 1.64 17.59 12.48
C ALA A 711 0.82 18.72 11.81
N ARG A 712 -0.25 19.19 12.47
CA ARG A 712 -1.07 20.31 11.99
C ARG A 712 -0.30 21.64 12.02
N LEU A 713 0.56 21.86 13.00
CA LEU A 713 1.44 23.03 13.05
C LEU A 713 2.56 22.96 12.00
N ILE A 714 3.25 21.81 11.91
CA ILE A 714 4.31 21.56 10.92
C ILE A 714 3.79 21.78 9.50
N SER A 715 2.63 21.21 9.16
CA SER A 715 2.04 21.35 7.81
C SER A 715 1.61 22.78 7.45
N LYS A 716 1.41 23.65 8.44
CA LYS A 716 1.11 25.09 8.23
C LYS A 716 2.35 25.97 8.21
N SER A 717 3.53 25.42 8.51
CA SER A 717 4.78 26.16 8.63
C SER A 717 5.47 26.38 7.28
N ILE A 718 6.27 27.44 7.21
CA ILE A 718 7.06 27.85 6.04
C ILE A 718 8.53 27.94 6.47
N PRO A 719 9.48 27.34 5.72
CA PRO A 719 10.91 27.50 6.00
C PRO A 719 11.34 28.96 5.92
N GLY A 720 12.13 29.44 6.89
CA GLY A 720 12.62 30.83 6.94
C GLY A 720 13.40 31.25 5.69
N GLU A 721 14.19 30.37 5.10
CA GLU A 721 14.95 30.62 3.86
C GLU A 721 14.05 31.01 2.68
N ARG A 722 12.86 30.39 2.59
CA ARG A 722 11.90 30.70 1.52
C ARG A 722 11.28 32.08 1.68
N LEU A 723 11.19 32.59 2.91
CA LEU A 723 10.76 33.97 3.14
C LEU A 723 11.81 34.98 2.67
N GLY A 724 13.10 34.64 2.73
CA GLY A 724 14.19 35.44 2.16
C GLY A 724 14.12 35.53 0.63
N LEU A 725 13.80 34.43 -0.05
CA LEU A 725 13.54 34.41 -1.50
C LEU A 725 12.33 35.27 -1.87
N VAL A 726 11.24 35.20 -1.09
CA VAL A 726 10.05 36.04 -1.26
C VAL A 726 10.38 37.52 -1.06
N LYS A 727 11.21 37.86 -0.05
CA LYS A 727 11.77 39.21 0.14
C LYS A 727 12.58 39.66 -1.07
N SER A 728 13.54 38.86 -1.55
CA SER A 728 14.37 39.24 -2.70
C SER A 728 13.57 39.45 -3.98
N ILE A 729 12.47 38.70 -4.18
CA ILE A 729 11.55 38.90 -5.31
C ILE A 729 10.76 40.20 -5.13
N ALA A 730 10.32 40.51 -3.91
CA ALA A 730 9.64 41.77 -3.59
C ALA A 730 10.58 42.99 -3.72
N ASP A 731 11.83 42.87 -3.27
CA ASP A 731 12.87 43.90 -3.33
C ASP A 731 13.38 44.11 -4.77
N ALA A 732 13.47 43.05 -5.58
CA ALA A 732 13.76 43.15 -7.01
C ALA A 732 12.61 43.82 -7.79
N ALA A 733 11.36 43.58 -7.38
CA ALA A 733 10.19 44.23 -7.98
C ALA A 733 10.08 45.72 -7.61
N SER A 734 10.49 46.12 -6.40
CA SER A 734 10.49 47.52 -5.96
C SER A 734 11.69 48.32 -6.51
N SER A 735 12.88 47.74 -6.57
CA SER A 735 14.08 48.39 -7.13
C SER A 735 14.01 48.63 -8.66
N ALA A 736 13.27 47.80 -9.39
CA ALA A 736 12.96 48.04 -10.80
C ALA A 736 12.05 49.26 -11.05
N SER A 737 11.36 49.78 -10.01
CA SER A 737 10.48 50.94 -10.11
C SER A 737 11.21 52.28 -9.95
N GLU A 738 12.46 52.31 -9.47
CA GLU A 738 13.16 53.57 -9.14
C GLU A 738 14.17 54.04 -10.19
N ASN A 739 14.68 53.14 -11.04
CA ASN A 739 15.66 53.48 -12.09
C ASN A 739 14.99 53.59 -13.46
N GLY A 740 14.50 54.78 -13.80
CA GLY A 740 14.04 55.11 -15.14
C GLY A 740 15.20 55.22 -16.14
N SER A 741 15.50 54.16 -16.90
CA SER A 741 15.90 54.27 -18.32
C SER A 741 15.84 52.90 -19.02
N VAL A 742 15.40 52.94 -20.27
CA VAL A 742 14.91 51.82 -21.10
C VAL A 742 16.06 51.03 -21.74
N ALA A 743 15.98 49.69 -21.70
CA ALA A 743 16.45 48.84 -22.79
C ALA A 743 15.55 47.58 -22.91
N ASN A 744 15.05 47.36 -24.12
CA ASN A 744 14.03 46.36 -24.47
C ASN A 744 14.44 44.91 -24.16
N THR A 745 13.90 44.36 -23.08
CA THR A 745 13.56 42.94 -22.96
C THR A 745 12.30 42.86 -22.11
N THR A 746 11.18 42.44 -22.68
CA THR A 746 9.90 42.23 -21.99
C THR A 746 10.08 41.33 -20.76
N PRO A 747 10.04 41.84 -19.51
CA PRO A 747 9.95 41.02 -18.33
C PRO A 747 8.46 40.75 -18.10
N THR A 748 8.09 39.49 -18.09
CA THR A 748 6.73 39.04 -17.81
C THR A 748 6.35 39.49 -16.40
N SER A 749 5.47 40.51 -16.31
CA SER A 749 4.60 40.87 -15.18
C SER A 749 4.94 40.21 -13.82
N LEU A 750 5.71 40.92 -12.98
CA LEU A 750 5.90 40.56 -11.57
C LEU A 750 4.82 41.29 -10.74
N THR A 751 3.88 40.52 -10.20
CA THR A 751 2.79 41.00 -9.33
C THR A 751 3.18 40.85 -7.86
N PRO A 752 2.73 41.76 -6.96
CA PRO A 752 3.00 41.66 -5.53
C PRO A 752 2.44 40.37 -4.93
N VAL A 753 3.12 39.86 -3.90
CA VAL A 753 2.82 38.56 -3.28
C VAL A 753 1.44 38.60 -2.63
N THR A 754 0.47 38.00 -3.28
CA THR A 754 -0.93 37.94 -2.83
C THR A 754 -1.11 36.88 -1.74
N ARG A 755 -2.17 37.02 -0.92
CA ARG A 755 -2.57 36.04 0.12
C ARG A 755 -2.59 34.58 -0.36
N SER A 756 -2.90 34.36 -1.64
CA SER A 756 -2.89 33.04 -2.28
C SER A 756 -1.48 32.44 -2.45
N GLN A 757 -0.44 33.27 -2.55
CA GLN A 757 0.94 32.85 -2.73
C GLN A 757 1.59 32.39 -1.41
N VAL A 758 1.25 33.01 -0.26
CA VAL A 758 1.74 32.55 1.06
C VAL A 758 1.19 31.16 1.40
N LYS A 759 -0.09 30.89 1.11
CA LYS A 759 -0.70 29.56 1.29
C LYS A 759 0.00 28.49 0.43
N LYS A 760 0.36 28.82 -0.81
CA LYS A 760 1.10 27.93 -1.72
C LYS A 760 2.52 27.60 -1.25
N GLN A 761 3.09 28.38 -0.32
CA GLN A 761 4.42 28.12 0.25
C GLN A 761 4.38 27.13 1.43
N GLN A 762 3.20 26.75 1.93
CA GLN A 762 3.02 25.73 2.97
C GLN A 762 3.27 24.31 2.38
N MET A 763 4.55 24.00 2.17
CA MET A 763 5.01 22.77 1.53
C MET A 763 5.71 21.80 2.49
N THR A 764 5.73 22.12 3.78
CA THR A 764 6.44 21.37 4.82
C THR A 764 5.68 20.11 5.20
N SER A 765 6.25 18.94 4.90
CA SER A 765 5.74 17.63 5.32
C SER A 765 6.25 17.28 6.73
N VAL A 766 5.55 16.38 7.42
CA VAL A 766 6.03 15.82 8.69
C VAL A 766 7.12 14.80 8.39
N ILE A 767 8.29 14.99 9.04
CA ILE A 767 9.47 14.15 8.86
C ILE A 767 10.03 13.80 10.24
N TRP A 768 10.26 12.51 10.49
CA TRP A 768 10.92 12.03 11.70
C TRP A 768 11.84 10.87 11.37
N THR A 769 12.73 10.54 12.31
CA THR A 769 13.66 9.43 12.18
C THR A 769 13.29 8.31 13.14
N THR A 770 13.24 7.07 12.65
CA THR A 770 13.04 5.89 13.52
C THR A 770 14.23 5.67 14.44
N ALA A 771 14.05 4.88 15.51
CA ALA A 771 15.17 4.55 16.41
C ALA A 771 16.29 3.74 15.72
N LEU A 772 16.02 3.17 14.53
CA LEU A 772 17.01 2.48 13.68
C LEU A 772 17.63 3.39 12.60
N GLY A 773 17.33 4.69 12.62
CA GLY A 773 17.93 5.67 11.69
C GLY A 773 17.27 5.77 10.31
N LEU A 774 16.13 5.09 10.08
CA LEU A 774 15.30 5.26 8.87
C LEU A 774 14.58 6.62 8.89
N PRO A 775 14.77 7.50 7.90
CA PRO A 775 13.97 8.71 7.76
C PRO A 775 12.58 8.39 7.21
N ILE A 776 11.54 8.89 7.87
CA ILE A 776 10.15 8.74 7.43
C ILE A 776 9.62 10.10 7.02
N VAL A 777 9.13 10.18 5.78
CA VAL A 777 8.54 11.39 5.20
C VAL A 777 7.10 11.09 4.80
N GLN A 778 6.14 11.86 5.32
CA GLN A 778 4.73 11.73 4.94
C GLN A 778 4.46 12.30 3.53
N PRO A 779 3.99 11.48 2.57
CA PRO A 779 3.87 11.88 1.17
C PRO A 779 2.58 12.67 0.85
N TYR A 780 1.80 13.08 1.86
CA TYR A 780 0.46 13.64 1.66
C TYR A 780 0.52 15.09 1.17
N ARG A 781 0.45 15.26 -0.15
CA ARG A 781 0.45 16.55 -0.85
C ARG A 781 -0.82 16.73 -1.66
N LYS A 782 -1.21 17.98 -1.94
CA LYS A 782 -2.31 18.30 -2.85
C LYS A 782 -1.76 18.37 -4.27
N ILE A 783 -1.76 17.21 -4.91
CA ILE A 783 -1.19 17.04 -6.23
C ILE A 783 -2.12 17.66 -7.26
N ALA A 784 -1.67 18.73 -7.93
CA ALA A 784 -2.41 19.32 -9.03
C ALA A 784 -2.33 18.41 -10.25
N ARG A 785 -3.49 17.88 -10.67
CA ARG A 785 -3.59 17.13 -11.93
C ARG A 785 -3.65 18.13 -13.09
N LYS A 786 -2.82 17.92 -14.10
CA LYS A 786 -2.83 18.70 -15.34
C LYS A 786 -3.37 17.84 -16.47
N GLN A 787 -4.23 18.42 -17.30
CA GLN A 787 -4.67 17.79 -18.54
C GLN A 787 -3.55 17.90 -19.57
N ILE A 788 -3.08 16.77 -20.06
CA ILE A 788 -2.09 16.67 -21.14
C ILE A 788 -2.80 16.10 -22.36
N MET A 789 -2.76 16.83 -23.47
CA MET A 789 -3.20 16.30 -24.75
C MET A 789 -2.17 15.27 -25.23
N THR A 790 -2.61 14.03 -25.41
CA THR A 790 -1.82 12.99 -26.07
C THR A 790 -2.43 12.71 -27.44
N ALA A 791 -1.74 11.94 -28.29
CA ALA A 791 -2.22 11.62 -29.63
C ALA A 791 -3.54 10.83 -29.62
N VAL A 792 -3.82 10.08 -28.54
CA VAL A 792 -5.06 9.29 -28.39
C VAL A 792 -6.18 10.11 -27.72
N GLN A 793 -5.90 10.73 -26.57
CA GLN A 793 -6.87 11.52 -25.82
C GLN A 793 -6.22 12.49 -24.83
N SER A 794 -7.01 13.41 -24.28
CA SER A 794 -6.57 14.22 -23.16
C SER A 794 -6.61 13.42 -21.87
N ILE A 795 -5.47 13.29 -21.19
CA ILE A 795 -5.37 12.57 -19.92
C ILE A 795 -4.97 13.52 -18.80
N PHE A 796 -5.48 13.27 -17.59
CA PHE A 796 -5.03 13.97 -16.39
C PHE A 796 -3.81 13.24 -15.82
N ILE A 797 -2.67 13.95 -15.76
CA ILE A 797 -1.43 13.46 -15.16
C ILE A 797 -1.06 14.34 -13.98
N ALA A 798 -0.60 13.68 -12.93
CA ALA A 798 0.12 14.30 -11.84
C ALA A 798 1.62 14.28 -12.14
N ASP A 799 2.32 15.40 -11.92
CA ASP A 799 3.78 15.43 -11.93
C ASP A 799 4.29 15.24 -10.49
N PRO A 800 4.91 14.10 -10.15
CA PRO A 800 5.44 13.83 -8.81
C PRO A 800 6.61 14.74 -8.42
N TYR A 801 7.29 15.37 -9.39
CA TYR A 801 8.40 16.27 -9.15
C TYR A 801 7.95 17.72 -8.94
N ALA A 802 6.67 18.02 -9.23
CA ALA A 802 6.15 19.38 -9.07
C ALA A 802 6.01 19.72 -7.57
N PRO A 803 6.62 20.84 -7.11
CA PRO A 803 6.43 21.30 -5.75
C PRO A 803 4.96 21.62 -5.51
N SER A 804 4.37 20.97 -4.50
CA SER A 804 2.95 21.08 -4.17
C SER A 804 2.75 21.32 -2.67
N GLU A 805 1.70 22.08 -2.35
CA GLU A 805 1.29 22.31 -0.97
C GLU A 805 0.93 20.99 -0.28
N VAL A 806 1.19 20.89 1.02
CA VAL A 806 0.84 19.70 1.78
C VAL A 806 -0.64 19.66 2.09
N ASN A 807 -1.22 18.45 2.16
CA ASN A 807 -2.56 18.29 2.67
C ASN A 807 -2.51 18.26 4.20
N SER A 808 -2.70 19.42 4.84
CA SER A 808 -2.61 19.56 6.32
C SER A 808 -3.54 18.59 7.06
N VAL A 809 -4.76 18.35 6.56
CA VAL A 809 -5.70 17.41 7.19
C VAL A 809 -5.14 15.99 7.15
N LYS A 810 -4.76 15.49 5.96
CA LYS A 810 -4.18 14.14 5.80
C LYS A 810 -2.85 13.98 6.55
N GLN A 811 -1.99 15.00 6.59
CA GLN A 811 -0.75 14.97 7.38
C GLN A 811 -1.06 14.80 8.87
N SER A 812 -1.99 15.59 9.40
CA SER A 812 -2.36 15.56 10.82
C SER A 812 -3.03 14.27 11.26
N SER A 813 -4.01 13.76 10.50
CA SER A 813 -4.71 12.52 10.84
C SER A 813 -3.86 11.27 10.64
N ALA A 814 -2.94 11.26 9.67
CA ALA A 814 -2.11 10.10 9.37
C ALA A 814 -0.80 10.05 10.17
N PHE A 815 -0.43 11.09 10.93
CA PHE A 815 0.83 11.09 11.67
C PHE A 815 0.82 10.11 12.86
N PRO A 816 -0.17 10.13 13.77
CA PRO A 816 -0.25 9.14 14.85
C PRO A 816 -0.13 7.68 14.37
N PRO A 817 -0.87 7.23 13.34
CA PRO A 817 -0.77 5.84 12.90
C PRO A 817 0.53 5.51 12.17
N ASN A 818 1.05 6.43 11.35
CA ASN A 818 2.33 6.20 10.68
C ASN A 818 3.49 6.13 11.71
N PHE A 819 3.41 6.93 12.79
CA PHE A 819 4.39 6.90 13.86
C PHE A 819 4.37 5.55 14.60
N VAL A 820 3.19 5.05 14.99
CA VAL A 820 3.08 3.73 15.65
C VAL A 820 3.51 2.59 14.72
N HIS A 821 3.13 2.61 13.45
CA HIS A 821 3.62 1.64 12.47
C HIS A 821 5.15 1.63 12.36
N SER A 822 5.79 2.79 12.52
CA SER A 822 7.26 2.87 12.50
C SER A 822 7.91 2.28 13.75
N LEU A 823 7.26 2.34 14.90
CA LEU A 823 7.72 1.70 16.14
C LEU A 823 7.55 0.18 16.07
N ASP A 824 6.42 -0.29 15.55
CA ASP A 824 6.16 -1.71 15.30
C ASP A 824 7.19 -2.31 14.34
N ALA A 825 7.44 -1.63 13.21
CA ALA A 825 8.49 -2.02 12.28
C ALA A 825 9.89 -2.03 12.92
N THR A 826 10.19 -1.05 13.76
CA THR A 826 11.47 -0.98 14.49
C THR A 826 11.61 -2.15 15.46
N HIS A 827 10.56 -2.47 16.22
CA HIS A 827 10.55 -3.58 17.16
C HIS A 827 10.72 -4.93 16.46
N MET A 828 10.05 -5.12 15.32
CA MET A 828 10.22 -6.30 14.47
C MET A 828 11.67 -6.44 13.99
N MET A 829 12.29 -5.37 13.46
CA MET A 829 13.67 -5.42 12.98
C MET A 829 14.68 -5.69 14.09
N LEU A 830 14.53 -5.06 15.26
CA LEU A 830 15.36 -5.34 16.42
C LEU A 830 15.26 -6.81 16.86
N SER A 831 14.03 -7.34 16.88
CA SER A 831 13.78 -8.73 17.24
C SER A 831 14.36 -9.69 16.20
N ALA A 832 14.26 -9.38 14.90
CA ALA A 832 14.85 -10.18 13.83
C ALA A 832 16.38 -10.27 13.97
N LEU A 833 17.04 -9.13 14.19
CA LEU A 833 18.49 -9.05 14.36
C LEU A 833 18.96 -9.86 15.58
N GLU A 834 18.29 -9.69 16.72
CA GLU A 834 18.66 -10.41 17.95
C GLU A 834 18.36 -11.91 17.86
N CYS A 835 17.27 -12.31 17.19
CA CYS A 835 16.99 -13.72 16.89
C CYS A 835 18.11 -14.33 16.05
N LYS A 836 18.56 -13.64 14.99
CA LYS A 836 19.66 -14.11 14.15
C LYS A 836 20.97 -14.24 14.93
N ASN A 837 21.31 -13.26 15.77
CA ASN A 837 22.51 -13.28 16.62
C ASN A 837 22.54 -14.50 17.55
N ARG A 838 21.37 -14.99 17.97
CA ARG A 838 21.21 -16.18 18.81
C ARG A 838 21.00 -17.48 18.02
N GLY A 839 21.08 -17.44 16.68
CA GLY A 839 20.95 -18.61 15.81
C GLY A 839 19.50 -19.09 15.61
N LEU A 840 18.50 -18.23 15.85
CA LEU A 840 17.10 -18.54 15.58
C LEU A 840 16.74 -18.21 14.13
N THR A 841 15.84 -19.00 13.56
CA THR A 841 15.22 -18.71 12.27
C THR A 841 14.05 -17.76 12.54
N PHE A 842 14.00 -16.63 11.84
CA PHE A 842 12.99 -15.61 12.08
C PHE A 842 12.28 -15.24 10.78
N ALA A 843 10.95 -15.25 10.83
CA ALA A 843 10.10 -14.62 9.83
C ALA A 843 9.03 -13.79 10.55
N ALA A 844 8.48 -12.80 9.87
CA ALA A 844 7.44 -11.96 10.45
C ALA A 844 6.38 -11.59 9.42
N VAL A 845 5.15 -11.48 9.91
CA VAL A 845 4.03 -10.81 9.23
C VAL A 845 3.64 -9.62 10.11
N HIS A 846 4.37 -8.52 9.95
CA HIS A 846 4.21 -7.31 10.76
C HIS A 846 4.33 -7.58 12.27
N ASP A 847 3.22 -7.70 13.00
CA ASP A 847 3.11 -7.93 14.44
C ASP A 847 2.97 -9.42 14.83
N SER A 848 3.13 -10.32 13.86
CA SER A 848 3.17 -11.78 14.03
C SER A 848 4.58 -12.30 13.79
N TYR A 849 5.22 -12.90 14.79
CA TYR A 849 6.62 -13.35 14.73
C TYR A 849 6.74 -14.87 14.76
N TRP A 850 7.50 -15.41 13.82
CA TRP A 850 7.52 -16.85 13.50
C TRP A 850 8.94 -17.41 13.68
N THR A 851 9.02 -18.58 14.31
CA THR A 851 10.25 -19.38 14.46
C THR A 851 9.89 -20.87 14.56
N HIS A 852 10.88 -21.75 14.65
CA HIS A 852 10.68 -23.16 14.94
C HIS A 852 10.05 -23.38 16.34
N PRO A 853 9.21 -24.42 16.53
CA PRO A 853 8.53 -24.68 17.81
C PRO A 853 9.48 -24.76 19.01
N CYS A 854 10.68 -25.33 18.83
CA CYS A 854 11.68 -25.51 19.88
C CYS A 854 12.30 -24.19 20.38
N ASP A 855 12.23 -23.12 19.58
CA ASP A 855 12.90 -21.84 19.86
C ASP A 855 11.91 -20.75 20.32
N ILE A 856 10.61 -21.04 20.41
CA ILE A 856 9.56 -20.07 20.77
C ILE A 856 9.81 -19.42 22.13
N ASP A 857 10.18 -20.17 23.16
CA ASP A 857 10.45 -19.59 24.49
C ASP A 857 11.63 -18.58 24.46
N LYS A 858 12.66 -18.88 23.65
CA LYS A 858 13.81 -17.98 23.47
C LYS A 858 13.38 -16.72 22.69
N MET A 859 12.61 -16.90 21.62
CA MET A 859 12.07 -15.79 20.83
C MET A 859 11.17 -14.89 21.68
N SER A 860 10.26 -15.46 22.48
CA SER A 860 9.40 -14.71 23.41
C SER A 860 10.20 -13.85 24.39
N THR A 861 11.34 -14.35 24.86
CA THR A 861 12.24 -13.58 25.74
C THR A 861 12.89 -12.43 24.98
N ILE A 862 13.40 -12.69 23.77
CA ILE A 862 13.99 -11.67 22.88
C ILE A 862 12.98 -10.55 22.57
N ILE A 863 11.75 -10.91 22.19
CA ILE A 863 10.68 -9.97 21.84
C ILE A 863 10.40 -9.01 23.01
N ARG A 864 10.32 -9.54 24.23
CA ARG A 864 10.12 -8.72 25.45
C ARG A 864 11.32 -7.82 25.71
N ASP A 865 12.53 -8.35 25.64
CA ASP A 865 13.75 -7.57 25.89
C ASP A 865 13.95 -6.44 24.87
N THR A 866 13.69 -6.69 23.59
CA THR A 866 13.79 -5.67 22.53
C THR A 866 12.69 -4.62 22.64
N PHE A 867 11.46 -5.00 23.04
CA PHE A 867 10.38 -4.05 23.29
C PHE A 867 10.71 -3.13 24.47
N ILE A 868 11.23 -3.70 25.56
CA ILE A 868 11.70 -2.93 26.71
C ILE A 868 12.83 -2.00 26.29
N ALA A 869 13.85 -2.48 25.57
CA ALA A 869 14.95 -1.64 25.11
C ALA A 869 14.47 -0.46 24.26
N LEU A 870 13.48 -0.66 23.39
CA LEU A 870 12.89 0.39 22.56
C LEU A 870 12.18 1.46 23.40
N HIS A 871 11.29 1.05 24.31
CA HIS A 871 10.42 1.97 25.09
C HIS A 871 11.04 2.49 26.39
N SER A 872 12.14 1.89 26.86
CA SER A 872 12.99 2.47 27.91
C SER A 872 13.82 3.63 27.36
N SER A 873 14.02 3.71 26.04
CA SER A 873 14.55 4.90 25.40
C SER A 873 13.46 5.97 25.34
N ASP A 874 13.78 7.23 25.68
CA ASP A 874 12.80 8.32 25.67
C ASP A 874 12.39 8.69 24.22
N VAL A 875 11.52 7.88 23.62
CA VAL A 875 11.13 7.97 22.21
C VAL A 875 10.44 9.30 21.91
N LEU A 876 9.48 9.71 22.75
CA LEU A 876 8.73 10.95 22.56
C LEU A 876 9.59 12.19 22.83
N GLY A 877 10.48 12.15 23.83
CA GLY A 877 11.46 13.21 24.07
C GLY A 877 12.43 13.40 22.91
N LYS A 878 12.97 12.29 22.36
CA LYS A 878 13.82 12.33 21.16
C LYS A 878 13.07 12.89 19.95
N LEU A 879 11.82 12.49 19.73
CA LEU A 879 10.99 13.02 18.65
C LEU A 879 10.75 14.53 18.81
N GLN A 880 10.44 14.99 20.03
CA GLN A 880 10.25 16.41 20.30
C GLN A 880 11.55 17.20 20.07
N ALA A 881 12.70 16.67 20.51
CA ALA A 881 14.00 17.28 20.26
C ALA A 881 14.32 17.35 18.77
N GLU A 882 14.07 16.27 18.02
CA GLU A 882 14.23 16.25 16.55
C GLU A 882 13.35 17.32 15.89
N PHE A 883 12.08 17.43 16.29
CA PHE A 883 11.16 18.43 15.74
C PHE A 883 11.63 19.86 16.04
N ARG A 884 12.10 20.13 17.26
CA ARG A 884 12.60 21.45 17.64
C ARG A 884 13.85 21.85 16.85
N GLU A 885 14.76 20.91 16.60
CA GLU A 885 15.98 21.17 15.83
C GLU A 885 15.67 21.30 14.33
N ARG A 886 14.96 20.31 13.75
CA ARG A 886 14.62 20.27 12.32
C ARG A 886 13.80 21.49 11.89
N TYR A 887 12.88 21.94 12.74
CA TYR A 887 11.95 23.02 12.43
C TYR A 887 12.28 24.34 13.14
N LYS A 888 13.52 24.52 13.62
CA LYS A 888 13.97 25.71 14.38
C LYS A 888 13.74 27.04 13.67
N ASP A 889 14.01 27.08 12.36
CA ASP A 889 13.89 28.30 11.54
C ASP A 889 12.60 28.35 10.72
N TYR A 890 11.60 27.55 11.10
CA TYR A 890 10.29 27.54 10.46
C TYR A 890 9.34 28.48 11.17
N VAL A 891 8.48 29.13 10.38
CA VAL A 891 7.51 30.08 10.91
C VAL A 891 6.11 29.82 10.36
N ILE A 892 5.10 30.17 11.15
CA ILE A 892 3.68 30.04 10.80
C ILE A 892 3.09 31.44 10.62
N PRO A 893 2.40 31.73 9.50
CA PRO A 893 1.68 33.00 9.34
C PRO A 893 0.48 33.06 10.29
N LEU A 894 0.32 34.17 11.01
CA LEU A 894 -0.79 34.39 11.96
C LEU A 894 -2.17 34.18 11.33
N GLU A 895 -2.32 34.55 10.07
CA GLU A 895 -3.56 34.38 9.30
C GLU A 895 -3.97 32.90 9.16
N SER A 896 -3.02 31.96 9.19
CA SER A 896 -3.30 30.53 9.15
C SER A 896 -3.77 29.97 10.50
N LEU A 897 -3.68 30.77 11.57
CA LEU A 897 -4.12 30.49 12.93
C LEU A 897 -5.37 31.29 13.35
N GLY A 898 -5.79 32.30 12.58
CA GLY A 898 -6.96 33.17 12.87
C GLY A 898 -8.34 32.51 12.73
N VAL A 899 -9.41 33.31 12.60
CA VAL A 899 -10.87 33.02 12.73
C VAL A 899 -11.39 31.61 12.35
N GLY A 900 -10.82 30.92 11.35
CA GLY A 900 -11.17 29.53 10.98
C GLY A 900 -10.44 28.42 11.77
N SER A 901 -9.55 28.78 12.70
CA SER A 901 -8.72 27.87 13.51
C SER A 901 -8.91 28.08 15.01
N ALA A 902 -9.99 28.71 15.46
CA ALA A 902 -10.31 28.89 16.88
C ALA A 902 -10.28 27.57 17.67
N ASN A 903 -10.76 26.47 17.07
CA ASN A 903 -10.67 25.13 17.66
C ASN A 903 -9.21 24.66 17.85
N LEU A 904 -8.30 24.99 16.93
CA LEU A 904 -6.88 24.66 17.08
C LEU A 904 -6.24 25.45 18.22
N VAL A 905 -6.52 26.75 18.32
CA VAL A 905 -6.01 27.60 19.40
C VAL A 905 -6.51 27.10 20.75
N ARG A 906 -7.79 26.71 20.84
CA ARG A 906 -8.35 26.07 22.02
C ARG A 906 -7.66 24.76 22.38
N GLN A 907 -7.45 23.88 21.40
CA GLN A 907 -6.75 22.61 21.62
C GLN A 907 -5.30 22.82 22.07
N LEU A 908 -4.60 23.82 21.53
CA LEU A 908 -3.24 24.17 21.97
C LEU A 908 -3.23 24.71 23.41
N HIS A 909 -4.25 25.50 23.78
CA HIS A 909 -4.38 26.00 25.13
C HIS A 909 -4.64 24.87 26.13
N GLU A 910 -5.56 23.96 25.79
CA GLU A 910 -5.86 22.74 26.56
C GLU A 910 -4.65 21.80 26.64
N ALA A 911 -3.81 21.75 25.60
CA ALA A 911 -2.55 21.00 25.59
C ALA A 911 -1.40 21.71 26.35
N GLY A 912 -1.63 22.89 26.92
CA GLY A 912 -0.66 23.60 27.75
C GLY A 912 0.35 24.48 27.00
N THR A 913 0.17 24.73 25.71
CA THR A 913 1.03 25.69 24.97
C THR A 913 0.86 27.10 25.53
N ARG A 914 1.98 27.81 25.75
CA ARG A 914 2.02 29.21 26.18
C ARG A 914 3.06 29.99 25.37
N ILE A 915 2.70 31.19 24.93
CA ILE A 915 3.52 32.08 24.11
C ILE A 915 3.87 33.31 24.96
N SER A 916 5.16 33.63 25.06
CA SER A 916 5.62 34.82 25.78
C SER A 916 5.73 36.02 24.83
N ALA A 917 4.93 37.07 25.09
CA ALA A 917 4.90 38.28 24.27
C ALA A 917 5.16 39.54 25.11
N ARG A 918 5.86 40.52 24.53
CA ARG A 918 6.06 41.83 25.17
C ARG A 918 4.76 42.64 25.20
N PRO A 919 4.61 43.61 26.13
CA PRO A 919 3.39 44.41 26.27
C PRO A 919 2.96 45.17 25.00
N ASP A 920 3.91 45.55 24.14
CA ASP A 920 3.70 46.22 22.84
C ASP A 920 3.21 45.27 21.73
N GLN A 921 3.45 43.96 21.88
CA GLN A 921 3.06 42.91 20.93
C GLN A 921 1.71 42.26 21.27
N VAL A 922 1.21 42.40 22.51
CA VAL A 922 -0.09 41.87 22.95
C VAL A 922 -1.27 42.33 22.07
N PRO A 923 -1.39 43.61 21.64
CA PRO A 923 -2.47 44.04 20.76
C PRO A 923 -2.45 43.38 19.38
N LEU A 924 -1.31 42.80 18.97
CA LEU A 924 -1.10 42.18 17.66
C LEU A 924 -1.46 40.69 17.64
N LEU A 925 -1.74 40.11 18.81
CA LEU A 925 -2.02 38.68 19.03
C LEU A 925 -3.47 38.42 19.48
N GLN A 926 -4.42 39.30 19.13
CA GLN A 926 -5.84 39.18 19.53
C GLN A 926 -6.44 37.79 19.19
N ASP A 927 -6.06 37.20 18.05
CA ASP A 927 -6.51 35.86 17.64
C ASP A 927 -5.90 34.70 18.47
N LEU A 928 -4.86 34.98 19.26
CA LEU A 928 -4.12 34.01 20.08
C LEU A 928 -4.17 34.38 21.57
N GLU A 929 -5.08 35.26 22.00
CA GLU A 929 -5.17 35.79 23.36
C GLU A 929 -5.14 34.70 24.44
N MET A 930 -5.78 33.54 24.18
CA MET A 930 -5.80 32.42 25.13
C MET A 930 -4.43 31.78 25.37
N LEU A 931 -3.46 31.93 24.45
CA LEU A 931 -2.13 31.32 24.55
C LEU A 931 -1.08 32.26 25.13
N VAL A 932 -1.37 33.55 25.29
CA VAL A 932 -0.36 34.56 25.66
C VAL A 932 -0.15 34.62 27.18
N SER A 933 1.10 34.48 27.61
CA SER A 933 1.55 34.79 28.98
C SER A 933 2.47 36.01 28.96
N GLN A 934 2.18 37.02 29.79
CA GLN A 934 3.02 38.21 29.93
C GLN A 934 4.28 37.87 30.73
N THR A 935 5.45 38.25 30.23
CA THR A 935 6.74 38.06 30.93
C THR A 935 7.47 39.39 31.06
N GLU A 936 8.07 39.65 32.22
CA GLU A 936 8.81 40.89 32.53
C GLU A 936 10.26 40.88 32.00
N ASP A 937 10.77 39.70 31.58
CA ASP A 937 12.20 39.45 31.31
C ASP A 937 12.67 39.67 29.85
N GLY A 938 11.89 40.32 28.99
CA GLY A 938 12.36 40.80 27.68
C GLY A 938 12.66 39.73 26.61
N THR A 939 12.58 38.43 26.91
CA THR A 939 12.65 37.32 25.95
C THR A 939 11.32 37.16 25.21
N THR A 940 11.33 37.35 23.88
CA THR A 940 10.12 37.26 23.03
C THR A 940 10.15 36.08 22.08
N SER A 941 9.07 35.29 22.07
CA SER A 941 8.81 34.23 21.07
C SER A 941 8.29 34.75 19.71
N VAL A 942 8.05 36.05 19.58
CA VAL A 942 7.56 36.69 18.36
C VAL A 942 8.74 37.34 17.63
N ARG A 943 9.07 36.87 16.42
CA ARG A 943 10.05 37.53 15.53
C ARG A 943 9.36 38.72 14.84
N ASP A 944 10.02 39.88 14.80
CA ASP A 944 9.47 41.10 14.18
C ASP A 944 9.18 40.91 12.68
N ALA A 945 8.09 41.53 12.24
CA ALA A 945 7.48 41.35 10.92
C ALA A 945 8.41 41.70 9.74
N ILE A 946 8.22 40.99 8.64
CA ILE A 946 8.80 41.34 7.34
C ILE A 946 7.93 42.44 6.71
N TYR A 947 8.53 43.61 6.46
CA TYR A 947 7.89 44.75 5.78
C TYR A 947 7.67 44.43 4.29
N VAL A 948 6.44 44.59 3.80
CA VAL A 948 6.09 44.57 2.37
C VAL A 948 5.53 45.96 2.03
N PRO A 949 6.17 46.76 1.15
CA PRO A 949 5.68 48.10 0.82
C PRO A 949 4.40 48.06 -0.04
N GLU A 950 3.49 49.02 0.14
CA GLU A 950 2.30 49.21 -0.71
C GLU A 950 2.67 49.83 -2.07
N PRO A 951 1.99 49.46 -3.18
CA PRO A 951 2.09 50.21 -4.42
C PRO A 951 1.34 51.56 -4.32
N PRO A 952 1.83 52.65 -4.94
CA PRO A 952 1.16 53.95 -4.88
C PRO A 952 -0.19 53.92 -5.60
N ALA A 953 -1.18 54.59 -4.98
CA ALA A 953 -2.54 54.66 -5.48
C ALA A 953 -2.65 55.49 -6.76
N GLU A 954 -2.80 54.84 -7.91
CA GLU A 954 -3.16 55.55 -9.14
C GLU A 954 -4.67 55.83 -9.24
N THR A 955 -4.92 57.03 -9.72
CA THR A 955 -6.16 57.79 -9.80
C THR A 955 -7.28 57.12 -10.60
N LYS A 956 -8.48 57.15 -10.01
CA LYS A 956 -9.75 56.89 -10.70
C LYS A 956 -9.95 57.84 -11.89
N ALA A 957 -9.91 57.34 -13.12
CA ALA A 957 -10.53 58.00 -14.26
C ALA A 957 -11.08 57.00 -15.28
N LYS A 958 -12.43 56.98 -15.36
CA LYS A 958 -13.29 56.70 -16.52
C LYS A 958 -13.10 55.37 -17.29
N ALA A 959 -14.04 54.45 -17.06
CA ALA A 959 -14.70 53.74 -18.16
C ALA A 959 -16.17 53.49 -17.81
N LYS A 960 -17.06 54.09 -18.60
CA LYS A 960 -18.50 53.94 -18.56
C LYS A 960 -18.90 53.21 -19.84
N ALA A 961 -19.78 52.21 -19.68
CA ALA A 961 -20.83 51.76 -20.61
C ALA A 961 -20.60 50.51 -21.51
N ARG A 962 -21.68 49.68 -21.47
CA ARG A 962 -22.22 48.68 -22.42
C ARG A 962 -21.72 47.24 -22.27
N SER A 963 -22.45 46.37 -21.53
CA SER A 963 -23.62 45.52 -21.94
C SER A 963 -23.17 44.31 -22.78
N ALA A 964 -23.52 43.04 -22.55
CA ALA A 964 -24.73 42.46 -21.95
C ALA A 964 -24.51 40.99 -21.50
N GLU A 965 -25.36 40.53 -20.59
CA GLU A 965 -25.97 39.19 -20.44
C GLU A 965 -25.08 37.93 -20.33
N THR A 966 -25.01 37.34 -19.14
CA THR A 966 -25.78 36.11 -18.79
C THR A 966 -25.61 35.79 -17.29
N GLU A 967 -26.60 35.09 -16.77
CA GLU A 967 -27.08 35.07 -15.39
C GLU A 967 -26.18 34.35 -14.38
N ASP A 968 -26.35 34.78 -13.13
CA ASP A 968 -25.88 34.18 -11.89
C ASP A 968 -26.31 32.72 -11.75
N ASP A 969 -25.41 31.86 -11.25
CA ASP A 969 -25.84 30.88 -10.26
C ASP A 969 -24.80 30.62 -9.16
N VAL A 970 -25.36 30.35 -7.99
CA VAL A 970 -24.78 30.50 -6.66
C VAL A 970 -23.89 29.31 -6.30
N LEU A 971 -22.59 29.54 -6.10
CA LEU A 971 -21.68 28.57 -5.48
C LEU A 971 -21.93 28.49 -3.97
N LEU A 972 -22.77 27.55 -3.57
CA LEU A 972 -22.70 26.92 -2.24
C LEU A 972 -21.40 26.10 -2.17
N VAL A 973 -20.48 26.55 -1.32
CA VAL A 973 -19.25 25.82 -1.01
C VAL A 973 -19.60 24.76 0.02
N GLU A 974 -19.92 23.55 -0.44
CA GLU A 974 -19.75 22.34 0.34
C GLU A 974 -18.33 21.83 0.10
N GLU A 975 -17.51 21.83 1.16
CA GLU A 975 -16.21 21.19 1.17
C GLU A 975 -16.41 19.67 1.16
N SER A 976 -16.38 19.06 -0.03
CA SER A 976 -16.32 17.60 -0.18
C SER A 976 -14.87 17.11 -0.09
N GLU A 977 -14.70 16.07 0.72
CA GLU A 977 -13.43 15.40 0.98
C GLU A 977 -12.95 14.64 -0.27
N ASP A 978 -11.86 15.10 -0.89
CA ASP A 978 -11.14 14.36 -1.93
C ASP A 978 -10.43 13.13 -1.31
N VAL A 979 -11.18 12.03 -1.20
CA VAL A 979 -10.66 10.68 -0.96
C VAL A 979 -9.99 10.21 -2.26
N ASP A 980 -8.70 9.86 -2.15
CA ASP A 980 -7.98 9.23 -3.26
C ASP A 980 -8.64 7.88 -3.56
N ALA A 981 -9.11 7.75 -4.79
CA ALA A 981 -9.78 6.57 -5.31
C ALA A 981 -8.80 5.40 -5.46
N ASP A 982 -8.66 4.59 -4.42
CA ASP A 982 -8.33 3.15 -4.50
C ASP A 982 -8.91 2.31 -3.34
N GLU A 983 -9.85 2.82 -2.54
CA GLU A 983 -10.64 2.01 -1.60
C GLU A 983 -12.13 2.40 -1.68
N ALA A 984 -12.97 1.36 -1.80
CA ALA A 984 -14.43 1.28 -1.65
C ALA A 984 -15.34 2.23 -2.49
N VAL A 985 -16.12 1.56 -3.34
CA VAL A 985 -17.30 2.03 -4.07
C VAL A 985 -18.49 1.88 -3.12
N GLU A 986 -19.27 2.91 -2.83
CA GLU A 986 -20.61 3.12 -3.38
C GLU A 986 -21.08 4.56 -3.06
N ALA A 987 -21.94 5.10 -3.91
CA ALA A 987 -22.64 6.37 -3.71
C ALA A 987 -24.04 6.19 -4.29
N VAL A 988 -25.08 6.69 -3.63
CA VAL A 988 -26.14 7.42 -4.33
C VAL A 988 -26.70 8.53 -3.44
N GLU A 989 -26.98 9.63 -4.11
CA GLU A 989 -27.85 10.75 -3.74
C GLU A 989 -29.26 10.26 -3.35
N ASP A 990 -29.92 11.01 -2.47
CA ASP A 990 -31.38 11.12 -2.54
C ASP A 990 -31.80 12.58 -2.41
N GLY A 991 -32.77 12.93 -3.25
CA GLY A 991 -33.50 14.18 -3.19
C GLY A 991 -34.54 14.12 -2.08
N GLU A 992 -34.92 15.28 -1.55
CA GLU A 992 -36.13 15.38 -0.76
C GLU A 992 -36.86 16.72 -0.94
N GLU A 993 -38.17 16.59 -0.73
CA GLU A 993 -39.28 17.43 -1.09
C GLU A 993 -39.39 18.75 -0.30
N GLU A 994 -40.12 19.68 -0.92
CA GLU A 994 -40.53 20.97 -0.37
C GLU A 994 -41.40 20.86 0.90
N LYS A 995 -41.03 21.56 1.99
CA LYS A 995 -41.98 22.11 3.02
C LYS A 995 -41.46 23.43 3.66
N PRO A 996 -42.34 24.27 4.26
CA PRO A 996 -42.45 25.69 3.89
C PRO A 996 -41.64 26.69 4.73
N LYS A 997 -41.30 27.81 4.07
CA LYS A 997 -40.59 28.99 4.59
C LYS A 997 -41.27 29.64 5.81
N LYS A 998 -40.64 29.58 6.98
CA LYS A 998 -40.92 30.49 8.12
C LYS A 998 -40.06 31.75 8.03
N LYS A 999 -40.72 32.89 7.78
CA LYS A 999 -40.17 34.26 7.81
C LYS A 999 -39.57 34.59 9.18
N LYS A 1000 -38.28 34.97 9.23
CA LYS A 1000 -37.70 35.79 10.32
C LYS A 1000 -37.35 37.19 9.78
N ARG A 1001 -37.82 38.20 10.50
CA ARG A 1001 -37.77 39.65 10.19
C ARG A 1001 -36.34 40.21 10.21
N PRO A 1002 -36.05 41.32 9.50
CA PRO A 1002 -34.75 41.99 9.57
C PRO A 1002 -34.65 42.86 10.83
N GLY A 1003 -33.57 42.69 11.60
CA GLY A 1003 -33.15 43.58 12.68
C GLY A 1003 -32.31 44.77 12.16
N PRO A 1004 -32.14 45.85 12.95
CA PRO A 1004 -31.86 47.19 12.44
C PRO A 1004 -30.39 47.42 12.05
N LYS A 1005 -30.21 48.30 11.05
CA LYS A 1005 -28.93 48.84 10.59
C LYS A 1005 -28.25 49.65 11.70
N GLY A 1006 -27.13 49.16 12.23
CA GLY A 1006 -26.15 49.95 12.99
C GLY A 1006 -25.14 50.60 12.03
N GLY A 1007 -24.80 51.87 12.29
CA GLY A 1007 -24.00 52.76 11.43
C GLY A 1007 -22.52 52.41 11.25
N PRO A 1008 -21.76 53.23 10.48
CA PRO A 1008 -20.44 52.89 9.99
C PRO A 1008 -19.39 53.05 11.10
N GLY A 1009 -19.08 51.96 11.79
CA GLY A 1009 -17.86 51.83 12.59
C GLY A 1009 -16.67 51.57 11.67
N SER A 1010 -15.62 52.36 11.82
CA SER A 1010 -14.36 52.31 11.09
C SER A 1010 -13.83 50.88 10.90
N ARG A 1011 -13.86 50.36 9.67
CA ARG A 1011 -12.99 49.24 9.27
C ARG A 1011 -11.58 49.81 9.08
N GLY A 1012 -10.79 49.69 10.14
CA GLY A 1012 -9.35 49.96 10.12
C GLY A 1012 -8.64 49.09 9.07
N ALA A 1013 -7.55 49.65 8.55
CA ALA A 1013 -6.63 49.06 7.59
C ALA A 1013 -6.25 47.60 7.94
N LEU A 1014 -6.40 46.67 6.99
CA LEU A 1014 -5.91 45.30 7.12
C LEU A 1014 -4.40 45.28 6.89
N SER A 1015 -3.66 45.30 8.01
CA SER A 1015 -2.21 45.36 8.14
C SER A 1015 -1.51 44.00 7.92
N GLN A 1016 -0.33 44.02 7.29
CA GLN A 1016 0.86 43.19 7.56
C GLN A 1016 0.65 41.72 7.99
N THR A 1017 0.98 40.76 7.09
CA THR A 1017 1.06 39.34 7.44
C THR A 1017 2.23 39.08 8.41
N LYS A 1018 1.91 38.80 9.67
CA LYS A 1018 2.89 38.51 10.74
C LYS A 1018 3.13 37.01 10.88
N PHE A 1019 4.28 36.65 11.43
CA PHE A 1019 4.73 35.26 11.57
C PHE A 1019 5.13 34.94 13.02
N ILE A 1020 4.90 33.71 13.45
CA ILE A 1020 5.35 33.17 14.75
C ILE A 1020 6.29 31.98 14.49
N SER A 1021 7.30 31.82 15.34
CA SER A 1021 8.18 30.64 15.35
C SER A 1021 7.39 29.36 15.62
N LEU A 1022 7.60 28.32 14.80
CA LEU A 1022 6.93 27.04 14.99
C LEU A 1022 7.30 26.39 16.33
N VAL A 1023 8.57 26.49 16.76
CA VAL A 1023 9.08 25.87 18.00
C VAL A 1023 8.35 26.39 19.24
N ASP A 1024 7.97 27.66 19.25
CA ASP A 1024 7.30 28.30 20.39
C ASP A 1024 5.81 27.92 20.47
N LEU A 1025 5.24 27.41 19.38
CA LEU A 1025 3.86 26.92 19.31
C LEU A 1025 3.74 25.42 19.60
N MET A 1026 4.86 24.68 19.61
CA MET A 1026 4.83 23.24 19.83
C MET A 1026 4.36 22.91 21.27
N PRO A 1027 3.32 22.07 21.42
CA PRO A 1027 2.82 21.69 22.74
C PRO A 1027 3.87 20.89 23.54
N PRO A 1028 3.88 21.03 24.89
CA PRO A 1028 4.69 20.18 25.75
C PRO A 1028 4.27 18.71 25.63
N LEU A 1029 5.16 17.80 26.03
CA LEU A 1029 4.84 16.37 26.04
C LEU A 1029 3.79 16.07 27.11
N PRO A 1030 2.85 15.16 26.84
CA PRO A 1030 1.92 14.68 27.86
C PRO A 1030 2.67 13.96 28.99
N GLU A 1031 2.15 14.05 30.21
CA GLU A 1031 2.73 13.36 31.36
C GLU A 1031 2.64 11.83 31.18
N LYS A 1032 3.74 11.13 31.47
CA LYS A 1032 3.78 9.67 31.43
C LYS A 1032 3.10 9.11 32.68
N GLY A 1033 2.22 8.13 32.49
CA GLY A 1033 1.53 7.42 33.56
C GLY A 1033 2.44 6.55 34.42
N THR A 1034 1.82 5.77 35.31
CA THR A 1034 2.49 5.00 36.37
C THR A 1034 3.08 3.67 35.90
N PHE A 1035 2.71 3.17 34.72
CA PHE A 1035 3.15 1.86 34.25
C PHE A 1035 4.65 1.82 33.93
N LYS A 1036 5.34 0.80 34.46
CA LYS A 1036 6.76 0.54 34.21
C LYS A 1036 6.91 -0.54 33.15
N VAL A 1037 7.63 -0.22 32.08
CA VAL A 1037 7.85 -1.09 30.91
C VAL A 1037 8.58 -2.38 31.31
N GLU A 1038 9.41 -2.36 32.35
CA GLU A 1038 10.13 -3.54 32.85
C GLU A 1038 9.21 -4.67 33.35
N ASN A 1039 7.97 -4.35 33.73
CA ASN A 1039 6.99 -5.33 34.19
C ASN A 1039 6.61 -6.33 33.07
N ILE A 1040 6.84 -5.98 31.80
CA ILE A 1040 6.57 -6.83 30.64
C ILE A 1040 7.37 -8.15 30.70
N LYS A 1041 8.54 -8.17 31.36
CA LYS A 1041 9.32 -9.41 31.53
C LYS A 1041 8.52 -10.53 32.19
N GLN A 1042 7.58 -10.18 33.05
CA GLN A 1042 6.75 -11.13 33.78
C GLN A 1042 5.47 -11.50 33.02
N SER A 1043 5.16 -10.85 31.88
CA SER A 1043 3.97 -11.16 31.10
C SER A 1043 4.22 -12.33 30.14
N PRO A 1044 3.60 -13.51 30.37
CA PRO A 1044 3.72 -14.64 29.46
C PRO A 1044 2.88 -14.47 28.18
N TYR A 1045 1.90 -13.56 28.18
CA TYR A 1045 0.93 -13.38 27.09
C TYR A 1045 1.16 -12.12 26.27
N PHE A 1046 2.30 -11.43 26.43
CA PHE A 1046 2.62 -10.23 25.65
C PHE A 1046 2.52 -10.50 24.13
N PHE A 1047 3.08 -11.63 23.70
CA PHE A 1047 2.88 -12.25 22.39
C PHE A 1047 2.47 -13.71 22.65
N SER A 1048 1.32 -14.19 22.15
CA SER A 1048 0.71 -15.45 22.58
C SER A 1048 0.01 -16.26 21.49
#